data_AF-A0A7X5E515-F1
#
_entry.id   AF-A0A7X5E515-F1
#
_cell.length_a   1.000
_cell.length_b   1.000
_cell.length_c   1.000
_cell.angle_alpha   90.00
_cell.angle_beta   90.00
_cell.angle_gamma   90.00
#
_symmetry.space_group_name_H-M   'P 1'
#
loop_
_entity.id
_entity.type
_entity.pdbx_description
1 polymer ?
#
loop_
_entity_poly.entity_id
_entity_poly.type
_entity_poly.pdbx_seq_one_letter_code
_entity_poly.pdbx_strand_id
1 'polypeptide(L)'
;FAVPDAPQAGAGTEALRLLERAMGRIRTQAREPLSLGGLAASLFVSESYLSRLFRKHLRMTFTEYLTSVRLEHAVQELRGGTSVTDTAYRSGFPSTNAFIEAFKRAYGTTPGRCRRQRGEPGGTARQEDAAEWVQELLQYDTGAPENSPGTQAAVRRVRVDAFGCGEPLRRSWEQLVNIGYARDGLIGAVQGQLRRAKEELGFTWLRFHGIFNDDMRIYQQDADGSPWYNFAYADLLFDFILSIGLTPYVELGFMPSRLAKRRYSPFDRQDVIISTCNDPEKWEALLQASIAHWIERYGLAEVLKWRFTLFSLNYAMVLDQNLAYEEYLGLYLLTYRALKGLAPRLQLGAGGCFPSVALDPDGLPRLLADLCAAGCTPDFVTVQCYPHENIVQDSEFLHFTSSQLSAPSVLSKDEDFTLHFLEKLHALLDGLGLGGCPVVVEEWNSTLWQRDLSGDTCYKAAWLVKNALSACGQAEMLGYWQLTDFLEEWMVPEGVFHGGYGLFTMGGIPKAAYQALRLLRRAGEEKVGAGEGWFVSRTGDTLQIFLYHYCHYDALYRYRYRKLSDPRNAYKVFQPRGALEVTLELSGLSPGVYREERWSVSRTAGSAYDKWLEMGVPGVMRPEDLRYLAETSQPARRIRDRDTAGTLRIEASLEPHEVQLILLEKRDQ
;
A
#
# COMPACT_ATOMS: atom_id res chain seq x y z
N PHE A 1 -5.28 32.99 53.77
CA PHE A 1 -4.65 31.96 52.92
C PHE A 1 -5.66 31.55 51.86
N ALA A 2 -5.47 32.00 50.63
CA ALA A 2 -6.27 31.63 49.46
C ALA A 2 -5.34 30.91 48.46
N VAL A 3 -5.81 29.78 47.97
CA VAL A 3 -5.15 28.85 47.04
C VAL A 3 -5.29 29.40 45.61
N PRO A 4 -4.26 29.32 44.74
CA PRO A 4 -4.34 29.85 43.37
C PRO A 4 -5.02 28.89 42.38
N ASP A 5 -5.74 29.47 41.43
CA ASP A 5 -6.60 28.86 40.42
C ASP A 5 -5.89 27.94 39.40
N ALA A 6 -6.65 26.93 38.94
CA ALA A 6 -6.33 26.06 37.81
C ALA A 6 -6.48 26.79 36.44
N PRO A 7 -5.71 26.45 35.39
CA PRO A 7 -5.81 27.11 34.10
C PRO A 7 -7.02 26.64 33.27
N GLN A 8 -7.70 27.62 32.67
CA GLN A 8 -8.96 27.51 31.92
C GLN A 8 -8.81 26.76 30.57
N ALA A 9 -9.70 25.78 30.33
CA ALA A 9 -9.77 24.96 29.10
C ALA A 9 -10.24 25.69 27.82
N GLY A 10 -10.59 26.98 27.88
CA GLY A 10 -11.13 27.76 26.75
C GLY A 10 -10.09 28.46 25.85
N ALA A 11 -8.88 28.70 26.36
CA ALA A 11 -7.88 29.54 25.67
C ALA A 11 -7.16 28.86 24.49
N GLY A 12 -7.11 27.52 24.46
CA GLY A 12 -6.45 26.76 23.37
C GLY A 12 -7.24 26.79 22.06
N THR A 13 -8.56 26.60 22.14
CA THR A 13 -9.46 26.58 20.98
C THR A 13 -9.48 27.90 20.20
N GLU A 14 -9.37 29.04 20.90
CA GLU A 14 -9.32 30.36 20.28
C GLU A 14 -7.96 30.64 19.61
N ALA A 15 -6.88 30.13 20.20
CA ALA A 15 -5.52 30.22 19.67
C ALA A 15 -5.36 29.46 18.35
N LEU A 16 -5.99 28.29 18.22
CA LEU A 16 -5.98 27.52 16.97
C LEU A 16 -6.83 28.11 15.87
N ARG A 17 -8.05 28.57 16.17
CA ARG A 17 -8.90 29.28 15.19
C ARG A 17 -8.19 30.52 14.65
N LEU A 18 -7.45 31.21 15.51
CA LEU A 18 -6.61 32.33 15.13
C LEU A 18 -5.45 31.92 14.20
N LEU A 19 -4.77 30.81 14.50
CA LEU A 19 -3.70 30.28 13.65
C LEU A 19 -4.24 29.79 12.30
N GLU A 20 -5.41 29.17 12.27
CA GLU A 20 -6.11 28.74 11.07
C GLU A 20 -6.46 29.93 10.17
N ARG A 21 -7.06 30.97 10.75
CA ARG A 21 -7.31 32.24 10.03
C ARG A 21 -6.00 32.85 9.53
N ALA A 22 -4.90 32.74 10.30
CA ALA A 22 -3.59 33.18 9.87
C ALA A 22 -3.06 32.38 8.67
N MET A 23 -3.17 31.05 8.70
CA MET A 23 -2.75 30.17 7.62
C MET A 23 -3.59 30.36 6.35
N GLY A 24 -4.92 30.49 6.48
CA GLY A 24 -5.83 30.76 5.38
C GLY A 24 -5.49 32.07 4.68
N ARG A 25 -5.22 33.12 5.46
CA ARG A 25 -4.75 34.41 4.93
C ARG A 25 -3.39 34.34 4.27
N ILE A 26 -2.46 33.56 4.83
CA ILE A 26 -1.16 33.35 4.17
C ILE A 26 -1.37 32.66 2.83
N ARG A 27 -2.24 31.65 2.72
CA ARG A 27 -2.50 30.95 1.46
C ARG A 27 -3.13 31.87 0.40
N THR A 28 -4.09 32.71 0.79
CA THR A 28 -4.75 33.62 -0.15
C THR A 28 -3.89 34.83 -0.52
N GLN A 29 -3.06 35.34 0.39
CA GLN A 29 -2.26 36.57 0.21
C GLN A 29 -0.75 36.29 0.04
N ALA A 30 -0.32 35.05 -0.19
CA ALA A 30 1.10 34.67 -0.25
C ALA A 30 1.91 35.49 -1.27
N ARG A 31 1.26 35.95 -2.34
CA ARG A 31 1.86 36.71 -3.44
C ARG A 31 2.09 38.18 -3.12
N GLU A 32 1.50 38.68 -2.03
CA GLU A 32 1.62 40.06 -1.58
C GLU A 32 2.72 40.21 -0.50
N PRO A 33 3.21 41.45 -0.25
CA PRO A 33 4.08 41.74 0.89
C PRO A 33 3.37 41.49 2.23
N LEU A 34 3.44 40.25 2.72
CA LEU A 34 2.85 39.85 4.00
C LEU A 34 3.92 39.80 5.09
N SER A 35 3.75 40.61 6.14
CA SER A 35 4.57 40.57 7.34
C SER A 35 3.82 39.94 8.50
N LEU A 36 4.56 39.41 9.48
CA LEU A 36 3.97 38.89 10.72
C LEU A 36 3.15 39.97 11.43
N GLY A 37 3.63 41.22 11.45
CA GLY A 37 2.93 42.38 12.00
C GLY A 37 1.62 42.69 11.29
N GLY A 38 1.64 42.72 9.96
CA GLY A 38 0.42 42.92 9.17
C GLY A 38 -0.60 41.81 9.42
N LEU A 39 -0.15 40.55 9.44
CA LEU A 39 -1.02 39.41 9.69
C LEU A 39 -1.59 39.43 11.12
N ALA A 40 -0.77 39.72 12.13
CA ALA A 40 -1.20 39.79 13.52
C ALA A 40 -2.21 40.92 13.75
N ALA A 41 -1.94 42.12 13.23
CA ALA A 41 -2.87 43.26 13.32
C ALA A 41 -4.23 42.94 12.65
N SER A 42 -4.18 42.27 11.51
CA SER A 42 -5.36 41.91 10.73
C SER A 42 -6.22 40.80 11.34
N LEU A 43 -5.67 40.12 12.35
CA LEU A 43 -6.33 39.09 13.16
C LEU A 43 -6.58 39.58 14.60
N PHE A 44 -6.36 40.86 14.87
CA PHE A 44 -6.53 41.51 16.17
C PHE A 44 -5.70 40.88 17.30
N VAL A 45 -4.46 40.47 17.01
CA VAL A 45 -3.54 39.87 17.99
C VAL A 45 -2.13 40.46 17.92
N SER A 46 -1.33 40.22 18.96
CA SER A 46 0.08 40.63 18.97
C SER A 46 0.96 39.71 18.12
N GLU A 47 2.01 40.27 17.52
CA GLU A 47 3.03 39.53 16.76
C GLU A 47 3.69 38.42 17.58
N SER A 48 4.01 38.73 18.85
CA SER A 48 4.61 37.77 19.79
C SER A 48 3.68 36.61 20.11
N TYR A 49 2.36 36.82 20.11
CA TYR A 49 1.40 35.74 20.26
C TYR A 49 1.33 34.89 18.99
N LEU A 50 1.17 35.51 17.83
CA LEU A 50 1.09 34.78 16.56
C LEU A 50 2.38 33.99 16.26
N SER A 51 3.56 34.56 16.49
CA SER A 51 4.86 33.89 16.35
C SER A 51 4.97 32.64 17.25
N ARG A 52 4.51 32.73 18.50
CA ARG A 52 4.46 31.59 19.41
C ARG A 52 3.52 30.52 18.91
N LEU A 53 2.40 30.88 18.28
CA LEU A 53 1.46 29.92 17.71
C LEU A 53 2.07 29.15 16.53
N PHE A 54 2.73 29.85 15.59
CA PHE A 54 3.46 29.20 14.50
C PHE A 54 4.50 28.20 15.03
N ARG A 55 5.33 28.59 16.01
CA ARG A 55 6.35 27.70 16.58
C ARG A 55 5.77 26.53 17.37
N LYS A 56 4.71 26.77 18.14
CA LYS A 56 4.10 25.77 19.02
C LYS A 56 3.37 24.69 18.22
N HIS A 57 2.55 25.09 17.25
CA HIS A 57 1.63 24.18 16.56
C HIS A 57 2.11 23.74 15.16
N LEU A 58 2.97 24.52 14.50
CA LEU A 58 3.51 24.17 13.18
C LEU A 58 4.99 23.78 13.22
N ARG A 59 5.66 23.94 14.37
CA ARG A 59 7.12 23.74 14.51
C ARG A 59 7.94 24.53 13.49
N MET A 60 7.37 25.62 13.00
CA MET A 60 7.94 26.51 11.98
C MET A 60 7.73 27.96 12.39
N THR A 61 8.51 28.87 11.85
CA THR A 61 8.27 30.31 11.93
C THR A 61 7.25 30.73 10.87
N PHE A 62 6.62 31.89 11.08
CA PHE A 62 5.76 32.52 10.06
C PHE A 62 6.47 32.63 8.70
N THR A 63 7.74 33.06 8.71
CA THR A 63 8.52 33.25 7.49
C THR A 63 8.79 31.94 6.76
N GLU A 64 9.07 30.85 7.48
CA GLU A 64 9.25 29.52 6.88
C GLU A 64 7.95 29.01 6.25
N TYR A 65 6.82 29.17 6.95
CA TYR A 65 5.51 28.77 6.42
C TYR A 65 5.06 29.62 5.22
N LEU A 66 5.26 30.94 5.28
CA LEU A 66 5.01 31.82 4.12
C LEU A 66 5.91 31.42 2.95
N THR A 67 7.17 31.09 3.19
CA THR A 67 8.10 30.66 2.15
C THR A 67 7.66 29.35 1.49
N SER A 68 7.19 28.36 2.26
CA SER A 68 6.72 27.09 1.67
C SER A 68 5.52 27.30 0.75
N VAL A 69 4.53 28.08 1.17
CA VAL A 69 3.35 28.40 0.35
C VAL A 69 3.74 29.17 -0.92
N ARG A 70 4.68 30.11 -0.82
CA ARG A 70 5.21 30.84 -1.99
C ARG A 70 5.92 29.91 -2.98
N LEU A 71 6.68 28.95 -2.46
CA LEU A 71 7.39 27.96 -3.28
C LEU A 71 6.42 27.01 -4.00
N GLU A 72 5.35 26.56 -3.33
CA GLU A 72 4.29 25.73 -3.94
C GLU A 72 3.65 26.44 -5.15
N HIS A 73 3.31 27.73 -5.03
CA HIS A 73 2.81 28.52 -6.15
C HIS A 73 3.86 28.72 -7.25
N ALA A 74 5.12 28.94 -6.87
CA ALA A 74 6.21 29.15 -7.82
C ALA A 74 6.44 27.93 -8.72
N VAL A 75 6.30 26.71 -8.18
CA VAL A 75 6.41 25.48 -8.97
C VAL A 75 5.35 25.45 -10.08
N GLN A 76 4.11 25.81 -9.76
CA GLN A 76 3.01 25.87 -10.74
C GLN A 76 3.28 26.90 -11.84
N GLU A 77 3.80 28.08 -11.50
CA GLU A 77 4.11 29.12 -12.49
C GLU A 77 5.31 28.79 -13.38
N LEU A 78 6.36 28.15 -12.83
CA LEU A 78 7.52 27.69 -13.60
C LEU A 78 7.09 26.62 -14.62
N ARG A 79 6.17 25.74 -14.24
CA ARG A 79 5.57 24.73 -15.14
C ARG A 79 4.73 25.37 -16.24
N GLY A 80 3.98 26.43 -15.90
CA GLY A 80 3.26 27.28 -16.86
C GLY A 80 4.17 28.10 -17.80
N GLY A 81 5.49 27.90 -17.74
CA GLY A 81 6.46 28.51 -18.66
C GLY A 81 6.93 29.91 -18.27
N THR A 82 6.54 30.41 -17.09
CA THR A 82 6.94 31.73 -16.58
C THR A 82 8.45 31.75 -16.32
N SER A 83 9.10 32.88 -16.60
CA SER A 83 10.55 32.99 -16.39
C SER A 83 10.89 32.88 -14.89
N VAL A 84 12.10 32.41 -14.55
CA VAL A 84 12.52 32.23 -13.14
C VAL A 84 12.46 33.57 -12.38
N THR A 85 12.78 34.66 -13.07
CA THR A 85 12.72 36.02 -12.54
C THR A 85 11.28 36.44 -12.28
N ASP A 86 10.38 36.26 -13.26
CA ASP A 86 8.98 36.67 -13.12
C ASP A 86 8.26 35.83 -12.06
N THR A 87 8.52 34.52 -12.02
CA THR A 87 7.96 33.64 -10.99
C THR A 87 8.43 34.02 -9.59
N ALA A 88 9.68 34.42 -9.41
CA ALA A 88 10.19 34.88 -8.13
C ALA A 88 9.35 36.06 -7.61
N TYR A 89 9.12 37.07 -8.47
CA TYR A 89 8.36 38.26 -8.10
C TYR A 89 6.86 37.97 -7.93
N ARG A 90 6.26 37.18 -8.82
CA ARG A 90 4.83 36.81 -8.76
C ARG A 90 4.49 35.92 -7.56
N SER A 91 5.45 35.12 -7.12
CA SER A 91 5.32 34.30 -5.91
C SER A 91 5.66 35.08 -4.64
N GLY A 92 5.90 36.40 -4.72
CA GLY A 92 6.09 37.27 -3.57
C GLY A 92 7.49 37.26 -2.96
N PHE A 93 8.52 36.78 -3.67
CA PHE A 93 9.91 36.85 -3.18
C PHE A 93 10.52 38.25 -3.39
N PRO A 94 11.38 38.71 -2.44
CA PRO A 94 11.99 40.04 -2.54
C PRO A 94 13.07 40.13 -3.63
N SER A 95 13.64 38.99 -4.05
CA SER A 95 14.60 38.92 -5.15
C SER A 95 14.64 37.51 -5.75
N THR A 96 15.08 37.43 -7.01
CA THR A 96 15.32 36.16 -7.71
C THR A 96 16.35 35.27 -6.99
N ASN A 97 17.37 35.86 -6.36
CA ASN A 97 18.38 35.10 -5.62
C ASN A 97 17.80 34.48 -4.34
N ALA A 98 16.99 35.22 -3.58
CA ALA A 98 16.31 34.70 -2.40
C ALA A 98 15.35 33.55 -2.76
N PHE A 99 14.67 33.69 -3.89
CA PHE A 99 13.84 32.63 -4.46
C PHE A 99 14.65 31.38 -4.83
N ILE A 100 15.75 31.52 -5.58
CA ILE A 100 16.57 30.38 -6.02
C ILE A 100 17.14 29.60 -4.83
N GLU A 101 17.64 30.29 -3.80
CA GLU A 101 18.19 29.63 -2.61
C GLU A 101 17.10 28.94 -1.78
N ALA A 102 15.95 29.58 -1.59
CA ALA A 102 14.81 28.95 -0.92
C ALA A 102 14.32 27.72 -1.71
N PHE A 103 14.25 27.81 -3.04
CA PHE A 103 13.82 26.74 -3.92
C PHE A 103 14.80 25.56 -3.91
N LYS A 104 16.12 25.81 -4.00
CA LYS A 104 17.13 24.76 -3.88
C LYS A 104 17.10 24.07 -2.53
N ARG A 105 16.92 24.84 -1.45
CA ARG A 105 16.85 24.29 -0.09
C ARG A 105 15.62 23.40 0.11
N ALA A 106 14.49 23.76 -0.52
CA ALA A 106 13.25 23.00 -0.43
C ALA A 106 13.18 21.79 -1.37
N TYR A 107 13.69 21.92 -2.60
CA TYR A 107 13.49 20.94 -3.68
C TYR A 107 14.77 20.28 -4.20
N GLY A 108 15.95 20.61 -3.63
CA GLY A 108 17.23 20.03 -4.04
C GLY A 108 17.70 20.39 -5.47
N THR A 109 16.95 21.22 -6.19
CA THR A 109 17.19 21.59 -7.60
C THR A 109 16.96 23.07 -7.85
N THR A 110 17.31 23.58 -9.03
CA THR A 110 17.13 25.01 -9.37
C THR A 110 15.79 25.28 -10.06
N PRO A 111 15.17 26.46 -9.84
CA PRO A 111 13.98 26.89 -10.57
C PRO A 111 14.11 26.82 -12.10
N GLY A 112 15.30 27.12 -12.62
CA GLY A 112 15.59 27.08 -14.06
C GLY A 112 15.57 25.68 -14.65
N ARG A 113 15.93 24.67 -13.84
CA ARG A 113 15.83 23.25 -14.22
C ARG A 113 14.37 22.79 -14.18
N CYS A 114 13.63 23.20 -13.14
CA CYS A 114 12.18 22.97 -13.02
C CYS A 114 11.40 23.54 -14.22
N ARG A 115 11.72 24.76 -14.68
CA ARG A 115 11.05 25.38 -15.85
C ARG A 115 11.29 24.66 -17.18
N ARG A 116 12.44 23.99 -17.34
CA ARG A 116 12.82 23.31 -18.59
C ARG A 116 12.10 21.97 -18.79
N GLN A 117 11.37 21.48 -17.78
CA GLN A 117 10.60 20.23 -17.79
C GLN A 117 9.13 20.45 -18.20
N ARG A 118 8.86 21.24 -19.26
CA ARG A 118 7.50 21.65 -19.67
C ARG A 118 6.57 20.45 -19.96
N GLY A 119 5.37 20.47 -19.38
CA GLY A 119 4.14 19.77 -19.79
C GLY A 119 2.94 20.72 -19.59
N GLU A 120 2.00 20.75 -20.54
CA GLU A 120 0.94 21.76 -20.69
C GLU A 120 -0.25 21.66 -19.70
N PRO A 121 -1.13 22.69 -19.56
CA PRO A 121 -2.07 22.81 -18.44
C PRO A 121 -3.58 22.58 -18.76
N GLY A 122 -4.30 21.94 -17.82
CA GLY A 122 -5.77 21.98 -17.66
C GLY A 122 -6.25 20.88 -16.69
N GLY A 123 -7.17 21.05 -15.72
CA GLY A 123 -8.10 22.12 -15.36
C GLY A 123 -8.64 21.97 -13.93
N THR A 124 -9.67 22.77 -13.62
CA THR A 124 -10.17 23.26 -12.32
C THR A 124 -10.65 22.23 -11.28
N ALA A 125 -10.13 22.35 -10.05
CA ALA A 125 -10.61 21.65 -8.84
C ALA A 125 -11.97 22.21 -8.33
N ARG A 126 -12.90 21.32 -7.97
CA ARG A 126 -14.17 21.67 -7.30
C ARG A 126 -13.95 21.87 -5.80
N GLN A 127 -14.59 22.90 -5.25
CA GLN A 127 -14.68 23.16 -3.80
C GLN A 127 -15.59 22.13 -3.14
N GLU A 128 -15.05 21.37 -2.19
CA GLU A 128 -15.83 20.60 -1.21
C GLU A 128 -15.83 21.35 0.14
N ASP A 129 -16.95 21.27 0.86
CA ASP A 129 -17.35 22.15 1.95
C ASP A 129 -16.45 22.07 3.20
N ALA A 130 -15.78 23.19 3.51
CA ALA A 130 -14.85 23.38 4.61
C ALA A 130 -15.46 23.30 6.03
N ALA A 131 -16.79 23.17 6.16
CA ALA A 131 -17.50 23.30 7.43
C ALA A 131 -17.49 22.02 8.27
N GLU A 132 -17.49 20.83 7.65
CA GLU A 132 -17.39 19.55 8.38
C GLU A 132 -15.96 19.29 8.90
N TRP A 133 -14.95 19.77 8.16
CA TRP A 133 -13.52 19.59 8.47
C TRP A 133 -13.05 20.28 9.76
N VAL A 134 -13.73 21.35 10.18
CA VAL A 134 -13.35 22.16 11.34
C VAL A 134 -13.70 21.48 12.67
N GLN A 135 -14.71 20.60 12.71
CA GLN A 135 -15.06 19.90 13.96
C GLN A 135 -14.07 18.78 14.32
N GLU A 136 -13.51 18.10 13.33
CA GLU A 136 -12.52 17.03 13.56
C GLU A 136 -11.14 17.59 13.99
N LEU A 137 -10.78 18.78 13.50
CA LEU A 137 -9.53 19.47 13.86
C LEU A 137 -9.47 19.96 15.33
N LEU A 138 -10.61 20.09 16.01
CA LEU A 138 -10.71 20.58 17.40
C LEU A 138 -10.21 19.57 18.45
N GLN A 139 -9.99 18.30 18.08
CA GLN A 139 -9.74 17.23 19.05
C GLN A 139 -8.27 17.10 19.49
N TYR A 140 -7.33 17.81 18.82
CA TYR A 140 -5.89 17.57 18.96
C TYR A 140 -5.09 18.71 19.63
N ASP A 141 -5.74 19.68 20.30
CA ASP A 141 -5.03 20.81 20.94
C ASP A 141 -4.91 20.79 22.45
N THR A 142 -5.55 19.83 23.11
CA THR A 142 -5.07 19.43 24.41
C THR A 142 -4.02 18.37 24.13
N GLY A 143 -2.80 18.51 24.66
CA GLY A 143 -1.95 17.34 24.81
C GLY A 143 -2.84 16.30 25.47
N ALA A 144 -3.17 15.24 24.73
CA ALA A 144 -4.04 14.21 25.25
C ALA A 144 -3.43 13.82 26.59
N PRO A 145 -4.14 14.02 27.71
CA PRO A 145 -3.73 13.34 28.90
C PRO A 145 -3.62 11.86 28.51
N GLU A 146 -2.74 11.09 29.14
CA GLU A 146 -2.83 9.62 29.09
C GLU A 146 -4.21 9.09 29.56
N ASN A 147 -5.15 9.97 29.89
CA ASN A 147 -6.57 9.74 30.05
C ASN A 147 -7.38 10.90 29.42
N SER A 148 -7.68 10.84 28.13
CA SER A 148 -8.97 11.43 27.68
C SER A 148 -10.09 10.64 28.36
N PRO A 149 -11.17 11.29 28.84
CA PRO A 149 -12.26 10.60 29.54
C PRO A 149 -12.73 9.43 28.68
N GLY A 150 -12.69 8.23 29.26
CA GLY A 150 -12.60 6.95 28.55
C GLY A 150 -13.40 6.93 27.26
N THR A 151 -12.69 6.81 26.12
CA THR A 151 -13.33 6.53 24.84
C THR A 151 -14.19 5.30 25.05
N GLN A 152 -15.51 5.49 25.01
CA GLN A 152 -16.45 4.49 25.48
C GLN A 152 -16.28 3.23 24.64
N ALA A 153 -16.19 2.08 25.31
CA ALA A 153 -16.02 0.82 24.60
C ALA A 153 -17.17 0.62 23.62
N ALA A 154 -16.85 0.34 22.36
CA ALA A 154 -17.87 0.06 21.36
C ALA A 154 -18.45 -1.31 21.65
N VAL A 155 -19.77 -1.43 21.86
CA VAL A 155 -20.42 -2.71 22.13
C VAL A 155 -21.09 -3.22 20.86
N ARG A 156 -20.84 -4.48 20.53
CA ARG A 156 -21.47 -5.20 19.42
C ARG A 156 -22.12 -6.47 19.96
N ARG A 157 -23.41 -6.63 19.71
CA ARG A 157 -24.18 -7.84 20.05
C ARG A 157 -24.68 -8.46 18.76
N VAL A 158 -24.29 -9.69 18.50
CA VAL A 158 -24.51 -10.37 17.23
C VAL A 158 -25.10 -11.75 17.52
N ARG A 159 -26.07 -12.16 16.71
CA ARG A 159 -26.59 -13.54 16.69
C ARG A 159 -26.22 -14.18 15.38
N VAL A 160 -25.67 -15.39 15.43
CA VAL A 160 -25.30 -16.17 14.26
C VAL A 160 -25.84 -17.57 14.43
N ASP A 161 -26.59 -18.04 13.44
CA ASP A 161 -26.92 -19.46 13.33
C ASP A 161 -25.70 -20.20 12.77
N ALA A 162 -24.96 -20.87 13.66
CA ALA A 162 -23.66 -21.45 13.36
C ALA A 162 -23.72 -22.52 12.28
N PHE A 163 -24.87 -23.21 12.17
CA PHE A 163 -25.07 -24.29 11.22
C PHE A 163 -26.16 -23.99 10.18
N GLY A 164 -26.50 -22.72 10.01
CA GLY A 164 -27.37 -22.24 8.94
C GLY A 164 -26.78 -22.43 7.54
N CYS A 165 -27.49 -21.93 6.52
CA CYS A 165 -27.01 -21.90 5.14
C CYS A 165 -25.78 -20.98 5.03
N GLY A 166 -24.67 -21.50 4.49
CA GLY A 166 -23.43 -20.76 4.28
C GLY A 166 -23.10 -20.60 2.79
N GLU A 167 -22.24 -19.64 2.48
CA GLU A 167 -21.73 -19.37 1.12
C GLU A 167 -20.32 -19.95 0.95
N PRO A 168 -19.95 -20.58 -0.17
CA PRO A 168 -18.58 -21.02 -0.40
C PRO A 168 -17.58 -19.86 -0.27
N LEU A 169 -16.57 -20.03 0.60
CA LEU A 169 -15.57 -19.02 0.88
C LEU A 169 -14.36 -19.18 -0.05
N ARG A 170 -14.17 -18.20 -0.93
CA ARG A 170 -12.96 -18.10 -1.77
C ARG A 170 -11.85 -17.35 -1.03
N ARG A 171 -10.74 -18.05 -0.76
CA ARG A 171 -9.58 -17.52 -0.04
C ARG A 171 -8.58 -16.85 -0.99
N SER A 172 -8.96 -15.72 -1.55
CA SER A 172 -8.17 -14.99 -2.56
C SER A 172 -6.84 -14.47 -2.01
N TRP A 173 -6.74 -14.23 -0.70
CA TRP A 173 -5.53 -13.75 0.00
C TRP A 173 -4.43 -14.80 0.15
N GLU A 174 -4.72 -16.09 -0.05
CA GLU A 174 -3.74 -17.18 0.07
C GLU A 174 -3.12 -17.55 -1.29
N GLN A 175 -3.48 -16.84 -2.36
CA GLN A 175 -3.08 -17.25 -3.70
C GLN A 175 -1.69 -16.72 -4.05
N LEU A 176 -1.50 -15.41 -4.00
CA LEU A 176 -0.35 -14.73 -4.61
C LEU A 176 0.49 -13.96 -3.59
N VAL A 177 1.82 -14.09 -3.70
CA VAL A 177 2.80 -13.26 -2.98
C VAL A 177 3.84 -12.70 -3.93
N ASN A 178 4.39 -11.53 -3.61
CA ASN A 178 5.43 -10.85 -4.38
C ASN A 178 6.79 -10.85 -3.68
N ILE A 179 7.90 -10.80 -4.43
CA ILE A 179 9.27 -10.72 -3.87
C ILE A 179 10.09 -9.53 -4.38
N GLY A 180 9.46 -8.50 -4.96
CA GLY A 180 10.19 -7.45 -5.64
C GLY A 180 10.63 -7.91 -7.02
N TYR A 181 11.93 -8.05 -7.24
CA TYR A 181 12.52 -8.36 -8.56
C TYR A 181 12.96 -9.82 -8.69
N ALA A 182 13.01 -10.33 -9.93
CA ALA A 182 13.43 -11.69 -10.25
C ALA A 182 14.79 -12.04 -9.62
N ARG A 183 15.72 -11.09 -9.67
CA ARG A 183 17.07 -11.23 -9.09
C ARG A 183 17.04 -11.47 -7.58
N ASP A 184 16.07 -10.89 -6.88
CA ASP A 184 15.95 -10.98 -5.42
C ASP A 184 15.57 -12.42 -5.01
N GLY A 185 14.88 -13.15 -5.87
CA GLY A 185 14.56 -14.58 -5.69
C GLY A 185 15.78 -15.52 -5.74
N LEU A 186 16.95 -15.03 -6.17
CA LEU A 186 18.22 -15.77 -6.10
C LEU A 186 18.93 -15.60 -4.74
N ILE A 187 18.47 -14.68 -3.89
CA ILE A 187 19.07 -14.41 -2.59
C ILE A 187 18.62 -15.49 -1.59
N GLY A 188 19.57 -16.21 -0.99
CA GLY A 188 19.28 -17.32 -0.08
C GLY A 188 18.37 -16.95 1.11
N ALA A 189 18.48 -15.72 1.62
CA ALA A 189 17.60 -15.20 2.68
C ALA A 189 16.14 -15.07 2.22
N VAL A 190 15.92 -14.52 1.02
CA VAL A 190 14.57 -14.40 0.40
C VAL A 190 13.99 -15.79 0.12
N GLN A 191 14.80 -16.71 -0.40
CA GLN A 191 14.37 -18.10 -0.61
C GLN A 191 13.97 -18.80 0.70
N GLY A 192 14.70 -18.56 1.80
CA GLY A 192 14.35 -19.06 3.13
C GLY A 192 13.00 -18.53 3.61
N GLN A 193 12.75 -17.23 3.43
CA GLN A 193 11.48 -16.59 3.75
C GLN A 193 10.32 -17.13 2.88
N LEU A 194 10.57 -17.37 1.59
CA LEU A 194 9.59 -17.96 0.68
C LEU A 194 9.19 -19.38 1.08
N ARG A 195 10.16 -20.25 1.40
CA ARG A 195 9.89 -21.62 1.88
C ARG A 195 8.98 -21.58 3.11
N ARG A 196 9.33 -20.72 4.07
CA ARG A 196 8.57 -20.55 5.30
C ARG A 196 7.17 -20.00 5.05
N ALA A 197 7.01 -19.00 4.19
CA ALA A 197 5.71 -18.44 3.83
C ALA A 197 4.84 -19.45 3.08
N LYS A 198 5.41 -20.23 2.16
CA LYS A 198 4.72 -21.32 1.47
C LYS A 198 4.20 -22.37 2.45
N GLU A 199 5.05 -22.82 3.37
CA GLU A 199 4.69 -23.85 4.36
C GLU A 199 3.64 -23.34 5.36
N GLU A 200 3.83 -22.16 5.93
CA GLU A 200 2.96 -21.66 7.01
C GLU A 200 1.72 -20.91 6.53
N LEU A 201 1.77 -20.25 5.35
CA LEU A 201 0.68 -19.41 4.82
C LEU A 201 -0.03 -20.04 3.62
N GLY A 202 0.59 -21.00 2.93
CA GLY A 202 -0.07 -21.74 1.85
C GLY A 202 -0.12 -21.05 0.49
N PHE A 203 0.70 -20.01 0.24
CA PHE A 203 0.78 -19.34 -1.07
C PHE A 203 0.93 -20.35 -2.22
N THR A 204 0.27 -20.09 -3.35
CA THR A 204 0.29 -20.98 -4.52
C THR A 204 1.00 -20.36 -5.72
N TRP A 205 1.12 -19.03 -5.75
CA TRP A 205 1.74 -18.26 -6.82
C TRP A 205 2.82 -17.30 -6.31
N LEU A 206 3.84 -17.08 -7.14
CA LEU A 206 4.87 -16.08 -6.91
C LEU A 206 4.95 -15.11 -8.09
N ARG A 207 4.78 -13.81 -7.82
CA ARG A 207 5.04 -12.72 -8.77
C ARG A 207 6.33 -11.99 -8.46
N PHE A 208 7.00 -11.55 -9.51
CA PHE A 208 8.21 -10.73 -9.46
C PHE A 208 8.32 -9.85 -10.71
N HIS A 209 8.97 -8.71 -10.58
CA HIS A 209 9.32 -7.81 -11.68
C HIS A 209 10.65 -8.19 -12.32
N GLY A 210 10.95 -7.60 -13.47
CA GLY A 210 12.33 -7.49 -13.94
C GLY A 210 12.99 -8.77 -14.43
N ILE A 211 12.23 -9.76 -14.93
CA ILE A 211 12.81 -10.97 -15.53
C ILE A 211 13.76 -10.67 -16.69
N PHE A 212 13.52 -9.57 -17.42
CA PHE A 212 14.33 -9.11 -18.54
C PHE A 212 15.30 -7.98 -18.20
N ASN A 213 15.45 -7.64 -16.92
CA ASN A 213 16.47 -6.69 -16.50
C ASN A 213 17.87 -7.20 -16.87
N ASP A 214 18.80 -6.28 -17.12
CA ASP A 214 20.17 -6.59 -17.52
C ASP A 214 20.92 -7.43 -16.47
N ASP A 215 20.47 -7.43 -15.22
CA ASP A 215 21.04 -8.21 -14.11
C ASP A 215 20.61 -9.69 -14.12
N MET A 216 19.51 -10.03 -14.79
CA MET A 216 19.08 -11.40 -15.10
C MET A 216 19.77 -11.96 -16.34
N ARG A 217 20.41 -11.10 -17.15
CA ARG A 217 21.28 -11.45 -18.28
C ARG A 217 20.61 -12.23 -19.42
N ILE A 218 19.27 -12.25 -19.49
CA ILE A 218 18.54 -12.99 -20.53
C ILE A 218 18.86 -12.45 -21.91
N TYR A 219 18.78 -11.14 -22.13
CA TYR A 219 18.99 -10.55 -23.45
C TYR A 219 20.39 -9.95 -23.61
N GLN A 220 21.10 -10.39 -24.63
CA GLN A 220 22.40 -9.88 -25.03
C GLN A 220 22.46 -9.68 -26.55
N GLN A 221 23.49 -8.98 -27.03
CA GLN A 221 23.74 -8.86 -28.47
C GLN A 221 25.22 -9.09 -28.78
N ASP A 222 25.46 -9.79 -29.88
CA ASP A 222 26.78 -9.96 -30.48
C ASP A 222 27.29 -8.66 -31.13
N ALA A 223 28.54 -8.69 -31.59
CA ALA A 223 29.19 -7.53 -32.21
C ALA A 223 28.50 -7.08 -33.51
N ASP A 224 27.79 -7.98 -34.19
CA ASP A 224 27.00 -7.70 -35.39
C ASP A 224 25.57 -7.20 -35.08
N GLY A 225 25.18 -7.14 -33.81
CA GLY A 225 23.86 -6.72 -33.35
C GLY A 225 22.80 -7.83 -33.30
N SER A 226 23.17 -9.08 -33.63
CA SER A 226 22.30 -10.25 -33.51
C SER A 226 22.03 -10.56 -32.03
N PRO A 227 20.78 -10.87 -31.64
CA PRO A 227 20.48 -11.21 -30.25
C PRO A 227 20.97 -12.63 -29.91
N TRP A 228 21.46 -12.81 -28.70
CA TRP A 228 21.65 -14.13 -28.10
C TRP A 228 21.14 -14.12 -26.67
N TYR A 229 20.76 -15.31 -26.17
CA TYR A 229 20.01 -15.43 -24.93
C TYR A 229 20.74 -16.29 -23.88
N ASN A 230 20.70 -15.87 -22.62
CA ASN A 230 21.26 -16.63 -21.50
C ASN A 230 20.24 -16.82 -20.38
N PHE A 231 19.75 -18.04 -20.22
CA PHE A 231 18.72 -18.37 -19.24
C PHE A 231 19.26 -18.86 -17.90
N ALA A 232 20.58 -18.86 -17.65
CA ALA A 232 21.15 -19.49 -16.46
C ALA A 232 20.56 -18.96 -15.14
N TYR A 233 20.40 -17.64 -14.98
CA TYR A 233 19.81 -17.05 -13.77
C TYR A 233 18.29 -17.20 -13.72
N ALA A 234 17.62 -17.15 -14.87
CA ALA A 234 16.20 -17.47 -14.93
C ALA A 234 15.97 -18.91 -14.47
N ASP A 235 16.69 -19.88 -15.01
CA ASP A 235 16.57 -21.29 -14.66
C ASP A 235 16.80 -21.53 -13.17
N LEU A 236 17.79 -20.90 -12.55
CA LEU A 236 17.99 -20.99 -11.09
C LEU A 236 16.77 -20.48 -10.29
N LEU A 237 16.16 -19.39 -10.75
CA LEU A 237 14.96 -18.84 -10.11
C LEU A 237 13.75 -19.77 -10.30
N PHE A 238 13.44 -20.15 -11.54
CA PHE A 238 12.28 -20.97 -11.86
C PHE A 238 12.40 -22.38 -11.27
N ASP A 239 13.58 -23.02 -11.32
CA ASP A 239 13.85 -24.30 -10.65
C ASP A 239 13.55 -24.19 -9.15
N PHE A 240 13.98 -23.10 -8.50
CA PHE A 240 13.70 -22.88 -7.09
C PHE A 240 12.20 -22.72 -6.82
N ILE A 241 11.50 -21.87 -7.58
CA ILE A 241 10.05 -21.62 -7.43
C ILE A 241 9.27 -22.94 -7.54
N LEU A 242 9.54 -23.72 -8.57
CA LEU A 242 8.88 -25.00 -8.81
C LEU A 242 9.26 -26.03 -7.74
N SER A 243 10.52 -26.05 -7.28
CA SER A 243 10.97 -27.00 -6.25
C SER A 243 10.25 -26.86 -4.91
N ILE A 244 9.71 -25.67 -4.62
CA ILE A 244 8.93 -25.40 -3.40
C ILE A 244 7.41 -25.43 -3.65
N GLY A 245 6.98 -25.84 -4.86
CA GLY A 245 5.57 -26.01 -5.21
C GLY A 245 4.80 -24.69 -5.36
N LEU A 246 5.49 -23.62 -5.76
CA LEU A 246 4.87 -22.37 -6.21
C LEU A 246 4.74 -22.36 -7.74
N THR A 247 3.71 -21.67 -8.23
CA THR A 247 3.49 -21.46 -9.66
C THR A 247 4.00 -20.08 -10.07
N PRO A 248 4.83 -19.97 -11.12
CA PRO A 248 5.31 -18.68 -11.59
C PRO A 248 4.18 -17.78 -12.13
N TYR A 249 4.20 -16.53 -11.67
CA TYR A 249 3.49 -15.40 -12.27
C TYR A 249 4.56 -14.43 -12.76
N VAL A 250 4.74 -14.33 -14.08
CA VAL A 250 5.89 -13.67 -14.69
C VAL A 250 5.47 -12.33 -15.30
N GLU A 251 5.98 -11.24 -14.75
CA GLU A 251 5.91 -9.95 -15.43
C GLU A 251 7.01 -9.88 -16.50
N LEU A 252 6.60 -9.78 -17.76
CA LEU A 252 7.45 -9.67 -18.95
C LEU A 252 8.02 -8.25 -19.07
N GLY A 253 8.96 -7.95 -18.19
CA GLY A 253 9.66 -6.67 -18.12
C GLY A 253 10.92 -6.76 -17.26
N PHE A 254 11.62 -5.66 -17.01
CA PHE A 254 11.50 -4.41 -17.73
C PHE A 254 12.28 -4.48 -19.05
N MET A 255 12.38 -3.37 -19.78
CA MET A 255 13.01 -3.39 -21.10
C MET A 255 14.54 -3.59 -20.98
N PRO A 256 15.15 -4.60 -21.63
CA PRO A 256 16.61 -4.74 -21.65
C PRO A 256 17.27 -3.48 -22.19
N SER A 257 18.41 -3.07 -21.63
CA SER A 257 18.96 -1.74 -21.95
C SER A 257 19.36 -1.57 -23.42
N ARG A 258 19.78 -2.66 -24.08
CA ARG A 258 20.13 -2.69 -25.51
C ARG A 258 18.92 -2.65 -26.44
N LEU A 259 17.75 -3.04 -25.92
CA LEU A 259 16.49 -3.06 -26.67
C LEU A 259 15.60 -1.84 -26.35
N ALA A 260 15.95 -1.06 -25.33
CA ALA A 260 15.21 0.14 -24.96
C ALA A 260 15.29 1.25 -26.03
N LYS A 261 14.13 1.78 -26.43
CA LYS A 261 14.04 2.99 -27.27
C LYS A 261 14.56 4.23 -26.55
N ARG A 262 14.30 4.32 -25.24
CA ARG A 262 14.76 5.39 -24.36
C ARG A 262 15.23 4.77 -23.04
N ARG A 263 16.41 5.18 -22.58
CA ARG A 263 16.96 4.73 -21.30
C ARG A 263 16.51 5.68 -20.20
N TYR A 264 15.53 5.25 -19.43
CA TYR A 264 15.01 5.96 -18.27
C TYR A 264 14.66 4.95 -17.18
N SER A 265 15.16 5.20 -15.96
CA SER A 265 14.73 4.51 -14.75
C SER A 265 14.19 5.54 -13.77
N PRO A 266 12.98 5.34 -13.21
CA PRO A 266 12.46 6.19 -12.15
C PRO A 266 13.07 5.84 -10.77
N PHE A 267 13.83 4.74 -10.65
CA PHE A 267 14.31 4.18 -9.38
C PHE A 267 15.83 4.34 -9.21
N ASP A 268 16.35 4.09 -8.00
CA ASP A 268 17.79 4.04 -7.75
C ASP A 268 18.44 2.87 -8.54
N ARG A 269 17.67 1.80 -8.76
CA ARG A 269 17.99 0.64 -9.59
C ARG A 269 17.98 1.01 -11.08
N GLN A 270 19.17 1.14 -11.68
CA GLN A 270 19.36 1.63 -13.06
C GLN A 270 18.97 0.60 -14.14
N ASP A 271 18.86 -0.68 -13.80
CA ASP A 271 18.44 -1.77 -14.68
C ASP A 271 16.91 -1.88 -14.86
N VAL A 272 16.13 -1.10 -14.11
CA VAL A 272 14.67 -0.97 -14.31
C VAL A 272 14.40 0.09 -15.37
N ILE A 273 14.35 -0.33 -16.63
CA ILE A 273 14.22 0.61 -17.75
C ILE A 273 12.78 0.63 -18.26
N ILE A 274 12.11 1.76 -18.05
CA ILE A 274 10.75 2.01 -18.53
C ILE A 274 10.83 2.55 -19.95
N SER A 275 10.54 1.67 -20.91
CA SER A 275 10.58 2.02 -22.33
C SER A 275 9.81 1.03 -23.18
N THR A 276 9.44 1.47 -24.38
CA THR A 276 9.11 0.54 -25.48
C THR A 276 10.40 0.03 -26.14
N CYS A 277 10.28 -0.98 -26.99
CA CYS A 277 11.42 -1.53 -27.71
C CYS A 277 11.86 -0.61 -28.87
N ASN A 278 13.16 -0.55 -29.15
CA ASN A 278 13.71 0.10 -30.35
C ASN A 278 13.57 -0.76 -31.62
N ASP A 279 13.34 -2.06 -31.44
CA ASP A 279 13.27 -3.06 -32.50
C ASP A 279 12.18 -4.10 -32.12
N PRO A 280 11.00 -4.03 -32.75
CA PRO A 280 9.90 -4.96 -32.51
C PRO A 280 10.24 -6.43 -32.80
N GLU A 281 11.02 -6.70 -33.84
CA GLU A 281 11.39 -8.08 -34.21
C GLU A 281 12.28 -8.70 -33.14
N LYS A 282 13.22 -7.94 -32.57
CA LYS A 282 14.07 -8.41 -31.46
C LYS A 282 13.30 -8.59 -30.16
N TRP A 283 12.27 -7.78 -29.90
CA TRP A 283 11.36 -7.99 -28.76
C TRP A 283 10.55 -9.27 -28.91
N GLU A 284 9.95 -9.48 -30.08
CA GLU A 284 9.23 -10.72 -30.38
C GLU A 284 10.15 -11.94 -30.28
N ALA A 285 11.37 -11.86 -30.82
CA ALA A 285 12.36 -12.94 -30.72
C ALA A 285 12.77 -13.23 -29.26
N LEU A 286 12.93 -12.20 -28.41
CA LEU A 286 13.19 -12.39 -26.97
C LEU A 286 12.04 -13.13 -26.28
N LEU A 287 10.80 -12.74 -26.54
CA LEU A 287 9.63 -13.42 -25.98
C LEU A 287 9.54 -14.87 -26.45
N GLN A 288 9.68 -15.10 -27.76
CA GLN A 288 9.64 -16.44 -28.35
C GLN A 288 10.75 -17.33 -27.79
N ALA A 289 12.00 -16.85 -27.74
CA ALA A 289 13.12 -17.59 -27.19
C ALA A 289 12.91 -17.93 -25.70
N SER A 290 12.39 -16.99 -24.90
CA SER A 290 12.18 -17.20 -23.47
C SER A 290 11.08 -18.22 -23.19
N ILE A 291 9.91 -18.05 -23.83
CA ILE A 291 8.78 -18.96 -23.65
C ILE A 291 9.11 -20.35 -24.21
N ALA A 292 9.76 -20.44 -25.38
CA ALA A 292 10.18 -21.72 -25.95
C ALA A 292 11.21 -22.43 -25.05
N HIS A 293 12.18 -21.70 -24.48
CA HIS A 293 13.13 -22.26 -23.52
C HIS A 293 12.43 -22.82 -22.29
N TRP A 294 11.47 -22.10 -21.70
CA TRP A 294 10.72 -22.59 -20.55
C TRP A 294 9.82 -23.78 -20.90
N ILE A 295 9.22 -23.80 -22.08
CA ILE A 295 8.44 -24.96 -22.56
C ILE A 295 9.34 -26.19 -22.74
N GLU A 296 10.54 -26.02 -23.31
CA GLU A 296 11.51 -27.10 -23.49
C GLU A 296 11.99 -27.64 -22.14
N ARG A 297 12.31 -26.76 -21.19
CA ARG A 297 12.85 -27.15 -19.88
C ARG A 297 11.81 -27.75 -18.94
N TYR A 298 10.61 -27.16 -18.86
CA TYR A 298 9.59 -27.52 -17.87
C TYR A 298 8.39 -28.26 -18.45
N GLY A 299 8.26 -28.29 -19.78
CA GLY A 299 7.14 -28.90 -20.50
C GLY A 299 5.96 -27.95 -20.67
N LEU A 300 5.29 -28.03 -21.82
CA LEU A 300 4.15 -27.18 -22.16
C LEU A 300 3.02 -27.27 -21.11
N ALA A 301 2.73 -28.47 -20.59
CA ALA A 301 1.67 -28.65 -19.60
C ALA A 301 1.93 -27.88 -18.29
N GLU A 302 3.19 -27.66 -17.93
CA GLU A 302 3.57 -26.85 -16.77
C GLU A 302 3.46 -25.36 -17.10
N VAL A 303 4.06 -24.91 -18.20
CA VAL A 303 4.05 -23.49 -18.59
C VAL A 303 2.64 -22.97 -18.90
N LEU A 304 1.72 -23.83 -19.35
CA LEU A 304 0.30 -23.48 -19.51
C LEU A 304 -0.42 -23.17 -18.18
N LYS A 305 0.16 -23.53 -17.03
CA LYS A 305 -0.35 -23.11 -15.73
C LYS A 305 0.14 -21.71 -15.36
N TRP A 306 1.19 -21.19 -15.98
CA TRP A 306 1.79 -19.93 -15.57
C TRP A 306 0.96 -18.75 -16.05
N ARG A 307 1.15 -17.61 -15.38
CA ARG A 307 0.54 -16.34 -15.78
C ARG A 307 1.60 -15.38 -16.25
N PHE A 308 1.27 -14.63 -17.29
CA PHE A 308 2.11 -13.58 -17.83
C PHE A 308 1.40 -12.24 -17.77
N THR A 309 2.14 -11.18 -17.49
CA THR A 309 1.71 -9.79 -17.64
C THR A 309 2.78 -8.98 -18.34
N LEU A 310 2.42 -7.85 -18.94
CA LEU A 310 3.39 -6.80 -19.25
C LEU A 310 3.52 -5.90 -18.00
N PHE A 311 4.61 -5.13 -17.90
CA PHE A 311 4.74 -4.13 -16.82
C PHE A 311 3.54 -3.15 -16.79
N SER A 312 3.35 -2.53 -15.63
CA SER A 312 2.17 -1.71 -15.29
C SER A 312 1.81 -0.62 -16.30
N LEU A 313 0.51 -0.47 -16.61
CA LEU A 313 -0.05 0.66 -17.35
C LEU A 313 0.21 2.01 -16.65
N ASN A 314 0.46 2.02 -15.32
CA ASN A 314 0.79 3.25 -14.59
C ASN A 314 1.99 3.99 -15.21
N TYR A 315 2.94 3.27 -15.80
CA TYR A 315 4.11 3.90 -16.44
C TYR A 315 3.75 4.72 -17.67
N ALA A 316 2.71 4.34 -18.41
CA ALA A 316 2.22 5.12 -19.55
C ALA A 316 1.26 6.24 -19.15
N MET A 317 0.56 6.10 -18.01
CA MET A 317 -0.48 7.05 -17.59
C MET A 317 0.00 8.10 -16.60
N VAL A 318 0.96 7.75 -15.74
CA VAL A 318 1.48 8.62 -14.68
C VAL A 318 2.90 9.10 -15.00
N LEU A 319 3.68 8.32 -15.77
CA LEU A 319 5.06 8.63 -16.17
C LEU A 319 5.22 8.85 -17.69
N ASP A 320 4.16 9.34 -18.35
CA ASP A 320 4.00 9.51 -19.81
C ASP A 320 5.17 10.23 -20.52
N GLN A 321 6.03 10.95 -19.78
CA GLN A 321 7.22 11.59 -20.34
C GLN A 321 8.17 10.61 -21.08
N ASN A 322 8.18 9.32 -20.70
CA ASN A 322 9.13 8.34 -21.25
C ASN A 322 8.50 7.16 -21.99
N LEU A 323 7.19 6.96 -21.88
CA LEU A 323 6.45 5.92 -22.57
C LEU A 323 5.03 6.41 -22.87
N ALA A 324 4.75 6.68 -24.14
CA ALA A 324 3.42 7.09 -24.56
C ALA A 324 2.43 5.93 -24.47
N TYR A 325 1.15 6.24 -24.28
CA TYR A 325 0.06 5.26 -24.31
C TYR A 325 0.10 4.37 -25.57
N GLU A 326 0.26 4.97 -26.74
CA GLU A 326 0.27 4.25 -28.02
C GLU A 326 1.48 3.31 -28.14
N GLU A 327 2.61 3.68 -27.53
CA GLU A 327 3.81 2.83 -27.46
C GLU A 327 3.62 1.66 -26.48
N TYR A 328 2.92 1.88 -25.37
CA TYR A 328 2.53 0.82 -24.43
C TYR A 328 1.55 -0.17 -25.07
N LEU A 329 0.48 0.35 -25.69
CA LEU A 329 -0.51 -0.44 -26.41
C LEU A 329 0.16 -1.27 -27.52
N GLY A 330 1.03 -0.64 -28.33
CA GLY A 330 1.79 -1.34 -29.38
C GLY A 330 2.64 -2.49 -28.82
N LEU A 331 3.35 -2.26 -27.72
CA LEU A 331 4.15 -3.29 -27.05
C LEU A 331 3.29 -4.43 -26.49
N TYR A 332 2.12 -4.11 -25.93
CA TYR A 332 1.18 -5.12 -25.45
C TYR A 332 0.65 -5.99 -26.59
N LEU A 333 0.19 -5.38 -27.70
CA LEU A 333 -0.34 -6.11 -28.86
C LEU A 333 0.73 -7.02 -29.48
N LEU A 334 1.97 -6.56 -29.55
CA LEU A 334 3.11 -7.37 -30.01
C LEU A 334 3.35 -8.57 -29.08
N THR A 335 3.35 -8.33 -27.77
CA THR A 335 3.51 -9.37 -26.74
C THR A 335 2.39 -10.40 -26.79
N TYR A 336 1.14 -9.96 -26.90
CA TYR A 336 -0.03 -10.82 -27.01
C TYR A 336 0.08 -11.76 -28.21
N ARG A 337 0.37 -11.22 -29.40
CA ARG A 337 0.48 -12.02 -30.63
C ARG A 337 1.64 -13.01 -30.56
N ALA A 338 2.79 -12.60 -30.02
CA ALA A 338 3.94 -13.48 -29.84
C ALA A 338 3.61 -14.67 -28.92
N LEU A 339 2.98 -14.42 -27.76
CA LEU A 339 2.61 -15.47 -26.82
C LEU A 339 1.55 -16.41 -27.40
N LYS A 340 0.45 -15.85 -27.95
CA LYS A 340 -0.64 -16.65 -28.52
C LYS A 340 -0.22 -17.43 -29.76
N GLY A 341 0.75 -16.92 -30.52
CA GLY A 341 1.36 -17.61 -31.67
C GLY A 341 2.14 -18.86 -31.28
N LEU A 342 2.79 -18.88 -30.12
CA LEU A 342 3.50 -20.06 -29.59
C LEU A 342 2.53 -21.11 -29.05
N ALA A 343 1.58 -20.69 -28.21
CA ALA A 343 0.54 -21.56 -27.69
C ALA A 343 -0.72 -20.72 -27.35
N PRO A 344 -1.86 -20.93 -28.03
CA PRO A 344 -3.08 -20.13 -27.82
C PRO A 344 -3.61 -20.14 -26.38
N ARG A 345 -3.28 -21.17 -25.60
CA ARG A 345 -3.70 -21.36 -24.20
C ARG A 345 -2.82 -20.65 -23.17
N LEU A 346 -1.68 -20.07 -23.56
CA LEU A 346 -0.86 -19.27 -22.64
C LEU A 346 -1.65 -18.04 -22.18
N GLN A 347 -1.62 -17.72 -20.89
CA GLN A 347 -2.44 -16.66 -20.31
C GLN A 347 -1.67 -15.34 -20.21
N LEU A 348 -2.21 -14.27 -20.81
CA LEU A 348 -1.68 -12.91 -20.71
C LEU A 348 -2.74 -11.97 -20.11
N GLY A 349 -2.40 -11.35 -18.99
CA GLY A 349 -3.22 -10.32 -18.34
C GLY A 349 -2.97 -8.92 -18.88
N ALA A 350 -3.90 -7.99 -18.69
CA ALA A 350 -3.74 -6.57 -19.02
C ALA A 350 -4.04 -5.67 -17.82
N GLY A 351 -3.38 -4.50 -17.76
CA GLY A 351 -3.62 -3.47 -16.75
C GLY A 351 -2.42 -3.26 -15.83
N GLY A 352 -2.48 -3.80 -14.62
CA GLY A 352 -1.48 -3.64 -13.57
C GLY A 352 -1.48 -2.23 -12.99
N CYS A 353 -2.63 -1.55 -12.98
CA CYS A 353 -2.72 -0.12 -12.69
C CYS A 353 -3.31 0.21 -11.31
N PHE A 354 -3.00 1.40 -10.80
CA PHE A 354 -3.56 1.90 -9.54
C PHE A 354 -5.07 2.10 -9.64
N PRO A 355 -5.81 2.12 -8.52
CA PRO A 355 -7.26 2.32 -8.52
C PRO A 355 -7.72 3.58 -9.27
N SER A 356 -6.95 4.66 -9.17
CA SER A 356 -7.26 5.91 -9.86
C SER A 356 -7.11 5.81 -11.38
N VAL A 357 -6.19 4.98 -11.88
CA VAL A 357 -6.03 4.72 -13.33
C VAL A 357 -7.03 3.65 -13.79
N ALA A 358 -7.36 2.68 -12.94
CA ALA A 358 -8.30 1.61 -13.24
C ALA A 358 -9.73 2.14 -13.48
N LEU A 359 -10.13 3.19 -12.76
CA LEU A 359 -11.46 3.79 -12.87
C LEU A 359 -11.51 5.03 -13.75
N ASP A 360 -10.37 5.54 -14.21
CA ASP A 360 -10.32 6.68 -15.14
C ASP A 360 -10.73 6.24 -16.56
N PRO A 361 -11.67 6.92 -17.24
CA PRO A 361 -12.07 6.57 -18.61
C PRO A 361 -10.90 6.45 -19.60
N ASP A 362 -9.86 7.27 -19.45
CA ASP A 362 -8.69 7.29 -20.33
C ASP A 362 -7.60 6.28 -19.90
N GLY A 363 -7.79 5.60 -18.76
CA GLY A 363 -6.88 4.59 -18.20
C GLY A 363 -7.21 3.17 -18.65
N LEU A 364 -7.52 2.29 -17.68
CA LEU A 364 -7.83 0.88 -17.95
C LEU A 364 -9.01 0.65 -18.92
N PRO A 365 -10.12 1.40 -18.86
CA PRO A 365 -11.24 1.22 -19.78
C PRO A 365 -10.83 1.45 -21.24
N ARG A 366 -10.05 2.51 -21.51
CA ARG A 366 -9.48 2.78 -22.83
C ARG A 366 -8.60 1.64 -23.30
N LEU A 367 -7.68 1.16 -22.45
CA LEU A 367 -6.82 0.02 -22.77
C LEU A 367 -7.65 -1.21 -23.15
N LEU A 368 -8.61 -1.62 -22.32
CA LEU A 368 -9.41 -2.80 -22.56
C LEU A 368 -10.24 -2.69 -23.85
N ALA A 369 -10.81 -1.51 -24.12
CA ALA A 369 -11.54 -1.25 -25.35
C ALA A 369 -10.64 -1.37 -26.60
N ASP A 370 -9.45 -0.77 -26.58
CA ASP A 370 -8.47 -0.83 -27.67
C ASP A 370 -7.97 -2.26 -27.91
N LEU A 371 -7.72 -3.02 -26.83
CA LEU A 371 -7.31 -4.43 -26.92
C LEU A 371 -8.41 -5.30 -27.53
N CYS A 372 -9.66 -5.14 -27.11
CA CYS A 372 -10.80 -5.84 -27.69
C CYS A 372 -11.00 -5.48 -29.17
N ALA A 373 -10.89 -4.19 -29.53
CA ALA A 373 -10.99 -3.74 -30.92
C ALA A 373 -9.89 -4.33 -31.81
N ALA A 374 -8.69 -4.56 -31.26
CA ALA A 374 -7.57 -5.19 -31.94
C ALA A 374 -7.64 -6.75 -31.95
N GLY A 375 -8.70 -7.35 -31.42
CA GLY A 375 -8.84 -8.80 -31.30
C GLY A 375 -7.84 -9.45 -30.34
N CYS A 376 -7.30 -8.68 -29.39
CA CYS A 376 -6.28 -9.08 -28.44
C CYS A 376 -6.81 -9.01 -26.99
N THR A 377 -8.03 -9.49 -26.76
CA THR A 377 -8.68 -9.49 -25.45
C THR A 377 -7.83 -10.26 -24.42
N PRO A 378 -7.54 -9.68 -23.24
CA PRO A 378 -6.72 -10.33 -22.22
C PRO A 378 -7.42 -11.54 -21.61
N ASP A 379 -6.65 -12.52 -21.12
CA ASP A 379 -7.19 -13.72 -20.46
C ASP A 379 -7.66 -13.43 -19.02
N PHE A 380 -7.17 -12.34 -18.43
CA PHE A 380 -7.55 -11.83 -17.11
C PHE A 380 -7.22 -10.33 -17.00
N VAL A 381 -7.97 -9.61 -16.17
CA VAL A 381 -7.72 -8.19 -15.88
C VAL A 381 -6.88 -8.10 -14.61
N THR A 382 -5.88 -7.22 -14.62
CA THR A 382 -4.96 -7.02 -13.51
C THR A 382 -5.03 -5.59 -13.01
N VAL A 383 -5.01 -5.42 -11.69
CA VAL A 383 -4.97 -4.11 -11.02
C VAL A 383 -4.05 -4.18 -9.81
N GLN A 384 -3.64 -3.00 -9.35
CA GLN A 384 -3.01 -2.80 -8.05
C GLN A 384 -4.02 -2.15 -7.11
N CYS A 385 -3.98 -2.48 -5.82
CA CYS A 385 -4.92 -1.97 -4.84
C CYS A 385 -4.21 -1.43 -3.61
N TYR A 386 -4.15 -0.10 -3.55
CA TYR A 386 -3.65 0.66 -2.42
C TYR A 386 -4.65 1.77 -2.09
N PRO A 387 -5.01 1.98 -0.81
CA PRO A 387 -6.07 2.91 -0.39
C PRO A 387 -5.59 4.36 -0.40
N HIS A 388 -5.29 4.89 -1.58
CA HIS A 388 -4.89 6.26 -1.81
C HIS A 388 -5.92 6.98 -2.68
N GLU A 389 -6.16 8.26 -2.39
CA GLU A 389 -6.96 9.15 -3.23
C GLU A 389 -6.22 9.49 -4.53
N ASN A 390 -6.93 10.07 -5.52
CA ASN A 390 -6.52 10.19 -6.92
C ASN A 390 -5.04 10.56 -7.12
N ILE A 391 -4.25 9.60 -7.62
CA ILE A 391 -2.80 9.72 -7.84
C ILE A 391 -2.49 10.35 -9.20
N VAL A 392 -3.39 10.24 -10.17
CA VAL A 392 -3.17 10.68 -11.57
C VAL A 392 -3.03 12.21 -11.66
N GLN A 393 -3.65 12.93 -10.74
CA GLN A 393 -3.59 14.39 -10.69
C GLN A 393 -2.28 14.93 -10.07
N ASP A 394 -1.44 14.06 -9.52
CA ASP A 394 -0.15 14.43 -8.94
C ASP A 394 1.01 13.94 -9.81
N SER A 395 1.38 14.77 -10.80
CA SER A 395 2.53 14.52 -11.68
C SER A 395 3.88 14.38 -10.94
N GLU A 396 3.94 14.73 -9.65
CA GLU A 396 5.13 14.57 -8.80
C GLU A 396 5.03 13.38 -7.84
N PHE A 397 3.94 12.62 -7.86
CA PHE A 397 3.68 11.51 -6.94
C PHE A 397 4.89 10.58 -6.81
N LEU A 398 5.37 10.05 -7.93
CA LEU A 398 6.52 9.13 -7.95
C LEU A 398 7.84 9.81 -7.54
N HIS A 399 8.00 11.11 -7.82
CA HIS A 399 9.17 11.89 -7.43
C HIS A 399 9.19 12.25 -5.93
N PHE A 400 8.04 12.41 -5.30
CA PHE A 400 7.98 12.61 -3.85
C PHE A 400 8.07 11.29 -3.10
N THR A 401 7.42 10.22 -3.57
CA THR A 401 7.63 8.89 -3.01
C THR A 401 9.09 8.47 -3.12
N SER A 402 9.81 8.83 -4.19
CA SER A 402 11.24 8.54 -4.35
C SER A 402 12.12 9.20 -3.29
N SER A 403 11.75 10.39 -2.81
CA SER A 403 12.46 11.06 -1.72
C SER A 403 12.37 10.30 -0.39
N GLN A 404 11.36 9.43 -0.23
CA GLN A 404 11.10 8.66 0.99
C GLN A 404 10.92 9.54 2.26
N LEU A 405 10.65 10.84 2.11
CA LEU A 405 10.39 11.79 3.21
C LEU A 405 8.89 12.03 3.45
N SER A 406 8.10 11.97 2.37
CA SER A 406 6.64 12.08 2.37
C SER A 406 6.08 11.41 1.13
N ALA A 407 4.90 10.81 1.22
CA ALA A 407 4.12 10.43 0.05
C ALA A 407 3.00 11.48 -0.10
N PRO A 408 2.89 12.16 -1.27
CA PRO A 408 2.01 13.30 -1.43
C PRO A 408 0.55 12.90 -1.65
N SER A 409 0.28 11.63 -1.98
CA SER A 409 -1.08 11.10 -2.09
C SER A 409 -1.74 10.99 -0.71
N VAL A 410 -2.98 11.44 -0.64
CA VAL A 410 -3.80 11.35 0.57
C VAL A 410 -4.26 9.92 0.73
N LEU A 411 -4.04 9.31 1.90
CA LEU A 411 -4.64 8.03 2.23
C LEU A 411 -6.17 8.18 2.22
N SER A 412 -6.88 7.25 1.58
CA SER A 412 -8.33 7.27 1.42
C SER A 412 -9.07 7.30 2.76
N LYS A 413 -10.19 8.03 2.83
CA LYS A 413 -11.11 8.03 3.99
C LYS A 413 -11.98 6.79 4.07
N ASP A 414 -12.07 6.07 2.96
CA ASP A 414 -12.90 4.89 2.84
C ASP A 414 -12.25 3.74 3.62
N GLU A 415 -12.84 3.39 4.77
CA GLU A 415 -12.35 2.28 5.59
C GLU A 415 -12.49 0.93 4.87
N ASP A 416 -13.40 0.81 3.91
CA ASP A 416 -13.72 -0.39 3.12
C ASP A 416 -13.23 -0.29 1.66
N PHE A 417 -12.23 0.57 1.42
CA PHE A 417 -11.72 0.89 0.09
C PHE A 417 -11.49 -0.32 -0.82
N THR A 418 -10.86 -1.39 -0.33
CA THR A 418 -10.58 -2.59 -1.14
C THR A 418 -11.85 -3.18 -1.74
N LEU A 419 -12.91 -3.32 -0.92
CA LEU A 419 -14.19 -3.88 -1.34
C LEU A 419 -14.89 -2.94 -2.33
N HIS A 420 -15.07 -1.67 -1.95
CA HIS A 420 -15.75 -0.69 -2.80
C HIS A 420 -15.02 -0.44 -4.12
N PHE A 421 -13.68 -0.54 -4.15
CA PHE A 421 -12.91 -0.47 -5.38
C PHE A 421 -13.21 -1.65 -6.30
N LEU A 422 -13.19 -2.88 -5.78
CA LEU A 422 -13.46 -4.08 -6.56
C LEU A 422 -14.90 -4.11 -7.08
N GLU A 423 -15.87 -3.66 -6.29
CA GLU A 423 -17.27 -3.52 -6.75
C GLU A 423 -17.40 -2.54 -7.91
N LYS A 424 -16.72 -1.38 -7.84
CA LYS A 424 -16.69 -0.40 -8.94
C LYS A 424 -15.99 -0.95 -10.16
N LEU A 425 -14.89 -1.71 -9.97
CA LEU A 425 -14.16 -2.35 -11.05
C LEU A 425 -15.03 -3.39 -11.76
N HIS A 426 -15.76 -4.23 -11.03
CA HIS A 426 -16.68 -5.20 -11.63
C HIS A 426 -17.79 -4.53 -12.43
N ALA A 427 -18.42 -3.49 -11.87
CA ALA A 427 -19.44 -2.73 -12.59
C ALA A 427 -18.88 -2.10 -13.89
N LEU A 428 -17.63 -1.65 -13.87
CA LEU A 428 -16.93 -1.14 -15.05
C LEU A 428 -16.69 -2.25 -16.08
N LEU A 429 -16.20 -3.41 -15.66
CA LEU A 429 -15.94 -4.55 -16.54
C LEU A 429 -17.23 -5.10 -17.15
N ASP A 430 -18.32 -5.17 -16.38
CA ASP A 430 -19.66 -5.51 -16.88
C ASP A 430 -20.09 -4.56 -17.99
N GLY A 431 -19.89 -3.25 -17.79
CA GLY A 431 -20.17 -2.22 -18.80
C GLY A 431 -19.37 -2.35 -20.10
N LEU A 432 -18.18 -2.96 -20.04
CA LEU A 432 -17.32 -3.26 -21.19
C LEU A 432 -17.57 -4.65 -21.79
N GLY A 433 -18.52 -5.44 -21.26
CA GLY A 433 -18.77 -6.82 -21.68
C GLY A 433 -17.70 -7.81 -21.23
N LEU A 434 -16.91 -7.45 -20.21
CA LEU A 434 -15.81 -8.24 -19.65
C LEU A 434 -16.11 -8.76 -18.24
N GLY A 435 -17.37 -8.78 -17.81
CA GLY A 435 -17.79 -9.25 -16.47
C GLY A 435 -17.40 -10.70 -16.14
N GLY A 436 -17.21 -11.55 -17.15
CA GLY A 436 -16.72 -12.91 -16.97
C GLY A 436 -15.19 -13.05 -16.90
N CYS A 437 -14.44 -11.96 -17.11
CA CYS A 437 -12.99 -11.97 -17.13
C CYS A 437 -12.45 -12.02 -15.68
N PRO A 438 -11.55 -12.96 -15.34
CA PRO A 438 -10.98 -13.03 -13.99
C PRO A 438 -10.26 -11.73 -13.62
N VAL A 439 -10.48 -11.26 -12.38
CA VAL A 439 -9.79 -10.10 -11.81
C VAL A 439 -8.71 -10.56 -10.86
N VAL A 440 -7.48 -10.10 -11.10
CA VAL A 440 -6.30 -10.34 -10.25
C VAL A 440 -5.85 -9.00 -9.68
N VAL A 441 -5.83 -8.89 -8.35
CA VAL A 441 -5.11 -7.80 -7.70
C VAL A 441 -3.67 -8.26 -7.53
N GLU A 442 -2.78 -7.84 -8.41
CA GLU A 442 -1.40 -8.35 -8.44
C GLU A 442 -0.50 -7.73 -7.37
N GLU A 443 -0.85 -6.53 -6.89
CA GLU A 443 -0.24 -5.87 -5.76
C GLU A 443 -1.30 -5.29 -4.81
N TRP A 444 -1.24 -5.67 -3.54
CA TRP A 444 -2.20 -5.26 -2.52
C TRP A 444 -1.48 -4.93 -1.22
N ASN A 445 -1.64 -3.69 -0.75
CA ASN A 445 -1.13 -3.23 0.54
C ASN A 445 -1.94 -2.00 1.04
N SER A 446 -1.83 -1.69 2.34
CA SER A 446 -2.51 -0.52 2.93
C SER A 446 -1.87 0.82 2.56
N THR A 447 -0.74 0.82 1.84
CA THR A 447 -0.08 2.03 1.40
C THR A 447 0.93 1.78 0.26
N LEU A 448 1.14 2.80 -0.56
CA LEU A 448 2.16 2.94 -1.60
C LEU A 448 3.51 3.45 -1.08
N TRP A 449 3.71 3.48 0.24
CA TRP A 449 4.92 4.06 0.81
C TRP A 449 5.74 3.10 1.69
N GLN A 450 7.01 2.91 1.31
CA GLN A 450 7.99 2.01 1.94
C GLN A 450 8.60 2.52 3.25
N ARG A 451 8.05 3.59 3.84
CA ARG A 451 8.54 4.18 5.10
C ARG A 451 7.44 4.43 6.11
N ASP A 452 6.26 3.88 5.87
CA ASP A 452 5.17 3.97 6.80
C ASP A 452 5.31 2.92 7.91
N LEU A 453 5.76 3.35 9.09
CA LEU A 453 5.96 2.49 10.25
C LEU A 453 4.69 1.75 10.67
N SER A 454 3.49 2.25 10.33
CA SER A 454 2.24 1.51 10.58
C SER A 454 2.21 0.15 9.87
N GLY A 455 3.00 -0.02 8.81
CA GLY A 455 3.19 -1.28 8.11
C GLY A 455 3.80 -2.39 8.98
N ASP A 456 4.58 -2.01 9.98
CA ASP A 456 5.27 -2.93 10.88
C ASP A 456 4.43 -3.30 12.12
N THR A 457 3.33 -2.58 12.38
CA THR A 457 2.56 -2.67 13.63
C THR A 457 1.34 -3.58 13.55
N CYS A 458 0.61 -3.75 14.67
CA CYS A 458 -0.67 -4.48 14.71
C CYS A 458 -1.75 -3.86 13.81
N TYR A 459 -1.62 -2.58 13.43
CA TYR A 459 -2.51 -1.98 12.44
C TYR A 459 -2.56 -2.81 11.16
N LYS A 460 -1.40 -3.27 10.66
CA LYS A 460 -1.34 -4.08 9.45
C LYS A 460 -2.09 -5.39 9.62
N ALA A 461 -1.99 -6.03 10.78
CA ALA A 461 -2.72 -7.27 11.08
C ALA A 461 -4.24 -7.06 10.99
N ALA A 462 -4.77 -6.03 11.67
CA ALA A 462 -6.20 -5.72 11.64
C ALA A 462 -6.69 -5.28 10.25
N TRP A 463 -5.91 -4.45 9.56
CA TRP A 463 -6.22 -4.03 8.19
C TRP A 463 -6.31 -5.22 7.24
N LEU A 464 -5.33 -6.12 7.31
CA LEU A 464 -5.22 -7.27 6.42
C LEU A 464 -6.39 -8.24 6.64
N VAL A 465 -6.71 -8.57 7.90
CA VAL A 465 -7.83 -9.47 8.23
C VAL A 465 -9.16 -8.88 7.81
N LYS A 466 -9.41 -7.60 8.14
CA LYS A 466 -10.63 -6.90 7.74
C LYS A 466 -10.82 -6.95 6.22
N ASN A 467 -9.81 -6.52 5.46
CA ASN A 467 -9.95 -6.35 4.02
C ASN A 467 -9.91 -7.69 3.27
N ALA A 468 -9.15 -8.70 3.74
CA ALA A 468 -9.18 -10.03 3.15
C ALA A 468 -10.55 -10.69 3.29
N LEU A 469 -11.17 -10.58 4.46
CA LEU A 469 -12.48 -11.17 4.75
C LEU A 469 -13.63 -10.38 4.13
N SER A 470 -13.56 -9.05 4.06
CA SER A 470 -14.62 -8.24 3.42
C SER A 470 -14.61 -8.36 1.90
N ALA A 471 -13.43 -8.41 1.28
CA ALA A 471 -13.27 -8.56 -0.17
C ALA A 471 -13.22 -10.04 -0.63
N CYS A 472 -13.58 -10.99 0.23
CA CYS A 472 -13.48 -12.41 -0.09
C CYS A 472 -14.33 -12.75 -1.34
N GLY A 473 -13.71 -13.39 -2.33
CA GLY A 473 -14.38 -13.75 -3.58
C GLY A 473 -14.60 -12.60 -4.58
N GLN A 474 -14.26 -11.35 -4.25
CA GLN A 474 -14.33 -10.22 -5.18
C GLN A 474 -13.17 -10.20 -6.17
N ALA A 475 -12.06 -10.85 -5.87
CA ALA A 475 -10.97 -11.07 -6.83
C ALA A 475 -10.55 -12.53 -6.79
N GLU A 476 -9.99 -13.03 -7.87
CA GLU A 476 -9.45 -14.38 -7.90
C GLU A 476 -8.21 -14.49 -7.01
N MET A 477 -7.37 -13.44 -7.02
CA MET A 477 -6.16 -13.33 -6.20
C MET A 477 -6.05 -11.93 -5.60
N LEU A 478 -5.66 -11.88 -4.32
CA LEU A 478 -5.18 -10.68 -3.65
C LEU A 478 -3.69 -10.86 -3.37
N GLY A 479 -2.86 -10.38 -4.30
CA GLY A 479 -1.40 -10.50 -4.26
C GLY A 479 -0.78 -9.59 -3.22
N TYR A 480 -0.38 -10.13 -2.07
CA TYR A 480 0.26 -9.32 -1.04
C TYR A 480 1.57 -8.75 -1.56
N TRP A 481 1.67 -7.41 -1.57
CA TRP A 481 2.90 -6.69 -1.85
C TRP A 481 3.50 -6.28 -0.51
N GLN A 482 4.51 -6.93 0.04
CA GLN A 482 5.33 -8.00 -0.54
C GLN A 482 5.86 -8.94 0.56
N LEU A 483 6.54 -10.03 0.20
CA LEU A 483 7.07 -11.00 1.15
C LEU A 483 8.06 -10.37 2.14
N THR A 484 8.96 -9.52 1.66
CA THR A 484 10.18 -9.15 2.38
C THR A 484 10.48 -7.66 2.30
N ASP A 485 11.20 -7.14 3.29
CA ASP A 485 11.74 -5.78 3.23
C ASP A 485 13.00 -5.67 2.35
N PHE A 486 13.51 -6.78 1.80
CA PHE A 486 14.48 -6.73 0.70
C PHE A 486 13.79 -6.21 -0.56
N LEU A 487 13.74 -4.89 -0.72
CA LEU A 487 13.29 -4.22 -1.93
C LEU A 487 14.23 -3.06 -2.25
N GLU A 488 14.93 -3.18 -3.36
CA GLU A 488 15.98 -2.24 -3.78
C GLU A 488 15.46 -1.21 -4.83
N GLU A 489 14.22 -0.76 -4.70
CA GLU A 489 13.71 0.36 -5.53
C GLU A 489 14.34 1.70 -5.12
N TRP A 490 14.56 1.85 -3.81
CA TRP A 490 15.12 3.03 -3.17
C TRP A 490 16.22 2.59 -2.21
N MET A 491 17.13 3.50 -1.86
CA MET A 491 18.19 3.24 -0.89
C MET A 491 17.65 2.51 0.36
N VAL A 492 18.22 1.33 0.61
CA VAL A 492 17.83 0.43 1.70
C VAL A 492 17.99 1.18 3.03
N PRO A 493 16.92 1.30 3.84
CA PRO A 493 16.96 2.08 5.06
C PRO A 493 17.74 1.36 6.16
N GLU A 494 18.40 2.13 7.02
CA GLU A 494 18.98 1.60 8.25
C GLU A 494 17.88 1.18 9.23
N GLY A 495 18.12 0.10 9.97
CA GLY A 495 17.26 -0.35 11.07
C GLY A 495 16.39 -1.58 10.75
N VAL A 496 15.98 -2.27 11.81
CA VAL A 496 15.22 -3.54 11.73
C VAL A 496 13.79 -3.33 11.24
N PHE A 497 13.14 -2.26 11.73
CA PHE A 497 11.81 -1.83 11.34
C PHE A 497 11.90 -0.41 10.80
N HIS A 498 11.33 -0.19 9.63
CA HIS A 498 11.48 1.06 8.87
C HIS A 498 10.25 1.38 8.02
N GLY A 499 9.17 0.62 8.16
CA GLY A 499 7.92 0.80 7.41
C GLY A 499 7.92 0.16 6.02
N GLY A 500 8.79 -0.83 5.81
CA GLY A 500 8.83 -1.60 4.56
C GLY A 500 7.58 -2.48 4.41
N TYR A 501 7.27 -2.83 3.16
CA TYR A 501 6.06 -3.60 2.84
C TYR A 501 6.08 -5.06 3.33
N GLY A 502 7.25 -5.58 3.67
CA GLY A 502 7.50 -7.00 3.88
C GLY A 502 6.64 -7.64 4.96
N LEU A 503 6.22 -8.89 4.74
CA LEU A 503 5.77 -9.78 5.82
C LEU A 503 6.92 -10.12 6.78
N PHE A 504 8.15 -10.10 6.27
CA PHE A 504 9.38 -10.24 7.02
C PHE A 504 10.20 -8.95 6.96
N THR A 505 10.91 -8.65 8.05
CA THR A 505 12.02 -7.70 8.01
C THR A 505 13.17 -8.25 7.15
N MET A 506 14.16 -7.40 6.81
CA MET A 506 15.39 -7.86 6.14
C MET A 506 16.12 -8.94 6.96
N GLY A 507 16.03 -8.87 8.29
CA GLY A 507 16.58 -9.90 9.19
C GLY A 507 15.77 -11.20 9.26
N GLY A 508 14.69 -11.34 8.48
CA GLY A 508 13.83 -12.52 8.48
C GLY A 508 12.89 -12.63 9.68
N ILE A 509 12.64 -11.53 10.39
CA ILE A 509 11.70 -11.52 11.52
C ILE A 509 10.28 -11.37 10.96
N PRO A 510 9.34 -12.28 11.29
CA PRO A 510 7.95 -12.12 10.88
C PRO A 510 7.29 -10.94 11.60
N LYS A 511 6.60 -10.09 10.83
CA LYS A 511 5.83 -8.95 11.35
C LYS A 511 4.42 -9.37 11.78
N ALA A 512 3.67 -8.47 12.42
CA ALA A 512 2.28 -8.73 12.82
C ALA A 512 1.39 -9.16 11.64
N ALA A 513 1.64 -8.61 10.44
CA ALA A 513 0.96 -8.99 9.20
C ALA A 513 1.13 -10.48 8.85
N TYR A 514 2.33 -11.03 9.03
CA TYR A 514 2.61 -12.45 8.81
C TYR A 514 1.80 -13.32 9.77
N GLN A 515 1.75 -12.92 11.05
CA GLN A 515 0.97 -13.63 12.05
C GLN A 515 -0.54 -13.58 11.73
N ALA A 516 -1.05 -12.46 11.24
CA ALA A 516 -2.43 -12.33 10.79
C ALA A 516 -2.76 -13.26 9.61
N LEU A 517 -1.86 -13.39 8.63
CA LEU A 517 -2.02 -14.35 7.53
C LEU A 517 -2.01 -15.80 8.02
N ARG A 518 -1.23 -16.16 9.04
CA ARG A 518 -1.29 -17.49 9.68
C ARG A 518 -2.65 -17.77 10.33
N LEU A 519 -3.30 -16.74 10.88
CA LEU A 519 -4.66 -16.87 11.40
C LEU A 519 -5.66 -17.02 10.25
N LEU A 520 -5.57 -16.19 9.20
CA LEU A 520 -6.44 -16.27 8.02
C LEU A 520 -6.33 -17.61 7.30
N ARG A 521 -5.16 -18.25 7.29
CA ARG A 521 -4.96 -19.60 6.74
C ARG A 521 -5.89 -20.65 7.35
N ARG A 522 -6.35 -20.39 8.57
CA ARG A 522 -7.29 -21.24 9.30
C ARG A 522 -8.75 -20.86 9.08
N ALA A 523 -9.09 -19.91 8.20
CA ALA A 523 -10.48 -19.62 7.84
C ALA A 523 -11.17 -20.87 7.29
N GLY A 524 -12.50 -20.91 7.35
CA GLY A 524 -13.28 -22.07 6.91
C GLY A 524 -13.42 -22.21 5.40
N GLU A 525 -14.22 -23.18 4.95
CA GLU A 525 -14.58 -23.38 3.55
C GLU A 525 -15.89 -22.69 3.18
N GLU A 526 -16.73 -22.38 4.17
CA GLU A 526 -18.01 -21.70 4.01
C GLU A 526 -18.08 -20.47 4.91
N LYS A 527 -18.52 -19.33 4.38
CA LYS A 527 -18.87 -18.14 5.14
C LYS A 527 -20.28 -18.33 5.70
N VAL A 528 -20.40 -18.25 7.03
CA VAL A 528 -21.66 -18.37 7.77
C VAL A 528 -22.27 -16.99 8.02
N GLY A 529 -21.43 -15.99 8.32
CA GLY A 529 -21.89 -14.63 8.57
C GLY A 529 -20.73 -13.67 8.73
N ALA A 530 -20.98 -12.39 8.50
CA ALA A 530 -19.97 -11.35 8.64
C ALA A 530 -20.61 -10.00 9.01
N GLY A 531 -19.82 -9.12 9.60
CA GLY A 531 -20.19 -7.74 9.86
C GLY A 531 -19.00 -6.92 10.36
N GLU A 532 -19.28 -5.72 10.85
CA GLU A 532 -18.24 -4.85 11.37
C GLU A 532 -17.54 -5.49 12.59
N GLY A 533 -16.26 -5.80 12.44
CA GLY A 533 -15.40 -6.35 13.49
C GLY A 533 -15.58 -7.85 13.77
N TRP A 534 -16.38 -8.57 12.98
CA TRP A 534 -16.56 -10.01 13.16
C TRP A 534 -16.84 -10.75 11.84
N PHE A 535 -16.39 -12.00 11.78
CA PHE A 535 -16.62 -12.90 10.66
C PHE A 535 -16.66 -14.35 11.16
N VAL A 536 -17.63 -15.13 10.69
CA VAL A 536 -17.78 -16.55 11.02
C VAL A 536 -17.72 -17.36 9.74
N SER A 537 -16.83 -18.36 9.73
CA SER A 537 -16.77 -19.40 8.73
C SER A 537 -16.85 -20.79 9.36
N ARG A 538 -17.08 -21.79 8.52
CA ARG A 538 -17.25 -23.18 8.90
C ARG A 538 -16.49 -24.10 7.95
N THR A 539 -15.96 -25.19 8.50
CA THR A 539 -15.50 -26.38 7.75
C THR A 539 -15.97 -27.62 8.49
N GLY A 540 -16.89 -28.39 7.90
CA GLY A 540 -17.56 -29.49 8.61
C GLY A 540 -18.20 -29.00 9.91
N ASP A 541 -17.86 -29.64 11.03
CA ASP A 541 -18.36 -29.29 12.37
C ASP A 541 -17.49 -28.27 13.12
N THR A 542 -16.45 -27.74 12.49
CA THR A 542 -15.56 -26.73 13.10
C THR A 542 -15.96 -25.33 12.65
N LEU A 543 -16.16 -24.43 13.61
CA LEU A 543 -16.38 -23.02 13.36
C LEU A 543 -15.09 -22.23 13.54
N GLN A 544 -14.88 -21.26 12.65
CA GLN A 544 -13.77 -20.31 12.67
C GLN A 544 -14.34 -18.91 12.80
N ILE A 545 -14.10 -18.27 13.94
CA ILE A 545 -14.66 -16.96 14.28
C ILE A 545 -13.52 -15.96 14.36
N PHE A 546 -13.47 -15.04 13.41
CA PHE A 546 -12.55 -13.92 13.43
C PHE A 546 -13.22 -12.73 14.08
N LEU A 547 -12.51 -12.10 15.01
CA LEU A 547 -12.86 -10.80 15.58
C LEU A 547 -11.69 -9.86 15.31
N TYR A 548 -11.97 -8.62 14.93
CA TYR A 548 -10.92 -7.66 14.62
C TYR A 548 -11.36 -6.24 14.95
N HIS A 549 -10.44 -5.45 15.51
CA HIS A 549 -10.69 -4.04 15.83
C HIS A 549 -9.86 -3.12 14.95
N TYR A 550 -10.32 -2.91 13.72
CA TYR A 550 -9.67 -1.98 12.80
C TYR A 550 -9.93 -0.52 13.23
N CYS A 551 -8.86 0.23 13.46
CA CYS A 551 -8.92 1.67 13.64
C CYS A 551 -8.26 2.35 12.44
N HIS A 552 -9.01 3.18 11.74
CA HIS A 552 -8.51 3.86 10.54
C HIS A 552 -7.54 5.00 10.91
N TYR A 553 -6.76 5.47 9.92
CA TYR A 553 -5.89 6.61 10.11
C TYR A 553 -6.68 7.86 10.52
N ASP A 554 -6.08 8.66 11.39
CA ASP A 554 -6.59 9.99 11.72
C ASP A 554 -6.58 10.89 10.49
N ALA A 555 -7.60 11.75 10.37
CA ALA A 555 -7.76 12.66 9.25
C ALA A 555 -6.49 13.51 9.02
N LEU A 556 -5.89 14.07 10.06
CA LEU A 556 -4.72 14.94 9.92
C LEU A 556 -3.51 14.18 9.39
N TYR A 557 -3.31 12.92 9.82
CA TYR A 557 -2.20 12.11 9.35
C TYR A 557 -2.35 11.74 7.87
N ARG A 558 -3.57 11.39 7.44
CA ARG A 558 -3.88 11.08 6.03
C ARG A 558 -3.50 12.22 5.08
N TYR A 559 -3.74 13.47 5.50
CA TYR A 559 -3.37 14.67 4.72
C TYR A 559 -1.93 15.12 4.92
N ARG A 560 -1.26 14.76 6.02
CA ARG A 560 0.14 15.08 6.31
C ARG A 560 1.01 13.84 6.23
N TYR A 561 0.79 13.01 5.21
CA TYR A 561 1.40 11.68 5.11
C TYR A 561 2.94 11.76 4.99
N ARG A 562 3.60 11.69 6.15
CA ARG A 562 5.00 12.07 6.38
C ARG A 562 5.71 11.12 7.32
N LYS A 563 7.04 11.14 7.26
CA LYS A 563 7.88 10.14 7.92
C LYS A 563 7.88 10.40 9.41
N LEU A 564 7.58 9.35 10.18
CA LEU A 564 7.70 9.41 11.62
C LEU A 564 9.18 9.35 12.01
N SER A 565 9.63 10.30 12.82
CA SER A 565 11.01 10.35 13.31
C SER A 565 11.25 9.47 14.54
N ASP A 566 10.22 9.24 15.35
CA ASP A 566 10.29 8.36 16.53
C ASP A 566 9.33 7.18 16.32
N PRO A 567 9.86 5.94 16.29
CA PRO A 567 9.05 4.72 16.17
C PRO A 567 7.93 4.61 17.22
N ARG A 568 8.11 5.19 18.41
CA ARG A 568 7.08 5.16 19.47
C ARG A 568 5.79 5.90 19.10
N ASN A 569 5.80 6.68 18.03
CA ASN A 569 4.62 7.39 17.54
C ASN A 569 3.83 6.61 16.47
N ALA A 570 4.23 5.40 16.11
CA ALA A 570 3.60 4.63 15.02
C ALA A 570 2.11 4.33 15.25
N TYR A 571 1.62 4.31 16.50
CA TYR A 571 0.20 4.15 16.82
C TYR A 571 -0.56 5.47 17.03
N LYS A 572 0.13 6.63 17.05
CA LYS A 572 -0.52 7.95 17.27
C LYS A 572 -1.17 8.52 16.01
N VAL A 573 -1.04 7.82 14.89
CA VAL A 573 -1.52 8.25 13.57
C VAL A 573 -2.93 7.77 13.27
N PHE A 574 -3.55 7.03 14.19
CA PHE A 574 -4.88 6.46 14.05
C PHE A 574 -5.91 7.21 14.88
N GLN A 575 -7.18 7.07 14.50
CA GLN A 575 -8.29 7.58 15.27
C GLN A 575 -8.29 6.96 16.68
N PRO A 576 -8.42 7.75 17.75
CA PRO A 576 -8.50 7.22 19.11
C PRO A 576 -9.82 6.47 19.29
N ARG A 577 -9.75 5.14 19.43
CA ARG A 577 -10.89 4.28 19.76
C ARG A 577 -10.64 3.55 21.09
N GLY A 578 -11.70 3.35 21.87
CA GLY A 578 -11.66 2.46 23.04
C GLY A 578 -11.68 1.00 22.61
N ALA A 579 -11.69 0.08 23.58
CA ALA A 579 -11.84 -1.35 23.30
C ALA A 579 -13.17 -1.65 22.57
N LEU A 580 -13.15 -2.66 21.72
CA LEU A 580 -14.33 -3.22 21.07
C LEU A 580 -14.81 -4.44 21.87
N GLU A 581 -15.99 -4.32 22.48
CA GLU A 581 -16.66 -5.39 23.20
C GLU A 581 -17.62 -6.13 22.26
N VAL A 582 -17.29 -7.37 21.93
CA VAL A 582 -18.12 -8.24 21.08
C VAL A 582 -18.77 -9.32 21.92
N THR A 583 -20.09 -9.39 21.85
CA THR A 583 -20.90 -10.52 22.33
C THR A 583 -21.52 -11.22 21.13
N LEU A 584 -21.06 -12.43 20.84
CA LEU A 584 -21.54 -13.27 19.74
C LEU A 584 -22.33 -14.45 20.31
N GLU A 585 -23.64 -14.47 20.06
CA GLU A 585 -24.54 -15.57 20.40
C GLU A 585 -24.63 -16.53 19.22
N LEU A 586 -23.99 -17.70 19.35
CA LEU A 586 -24.05 -18.80 18.40
C LEU A 586 -25.24 -19.70 18.72
N SER A 587 -26.18 -19.85 17.80
CA SER A 587 -27.25 -20.85 17.87
C SER A 587 -27.01 -21.99 16.88
N GLY A 588 -27.84 -23.04 16.95
CA GLY A 588 -27.77 -24.15 16.00
C GLY A 588 -26.64 -25.15 16.28
N LEU A 589 -25.96 -25.03 17.43
CA LEU A 589 -24.96 -26.00 17.87
C LEU A 589 -25.66 -27.29 18.32
N SER A 590 -25.02 -28.43 18.12
CA SER A 590 -25.48 -29.66 18.77
C SER A 590 -25.11 -29.63 20.26
N PRO A 591 -25.95 -30.14 21.18
CA PRO A 591 -25.59 -30.20 22.59
C PRO A 591 -24.29 -30.98 22.85
N GLY A 592 -23.50 -30.53 23.83
CA GLY A 592 -22.27 -31.19 24.28
C GLY A 592 -21.12 -30.22 24.54
N VAL A 593 -19.92 -30.81 24.67
CA VAL A 593 -18.69 -30.06 24.99
C VAL A 593 -17.94 -29.69 23.71
N TYR A 594 -17.64 -28.41 23.56
CA TYR A 594 -16.81 -27.87 22.50
C TYR A 594 -15.45 -27.44 23.06
N ARG A 595 -14.39 -27.75 22.32
CA ARG A 595 -13.07 -27.18 22.54
C ARG A 595 -13.02 -25.79 21.89
N GLU A 596 -12.84 -24.76 22.71
CA GLU A 596 -12.59 -23.38 22.26
C GLU A 596 -11.10 -23.10 22.29
N GLU A 597 -10.53 -22.81 21.13
CA GLU A 597 -9.15 -22.37 20.99
C GLU A 597 -9.09 -20.94 20.45
N ARG A 598 -8.61 -20.01 21.27
CA ARG A 598 -8.48 -18.59 20.93
C ARG A 598 -7.02 -18.23 20.67
N TRP A 599 -6.78 -17.65 19.51
CA TRP A 599 -5.52 -17.05 19.10
C TRP A 599 -5.67 -15.53 19.04
N SER A 600 -4.65 -14.77 19.45
CA SER A 600 -4.68 -13.31 19.29
C SER A 600 -3.36 -12.70 18.82
N VAL A 601 -3.48 -11.70 17.95
CA VAL A 601 -2.41 -10.78 17.54
C VAL A 601 -2.78 -9.39 18.08
N SER A 602 -1.96 -8.89 18.99
CA SER A 602 -2.12 -7.61 19.67
C SER A 602 -0.75 -7.00 19.97
N ARG A 603 -0.73 -5.82 20.58
CA ARG A 603 0.52 -5.16 20.98
C ARG A 603 1.32 -5.96 22.02
N THR A 604 0.69 -6.88 22.74
CA THR A 604 1.33 -7.71 23.76
C THR A 604 1.66 -9.12 23.28
N ALA A 605 1.18 -9.55 22.11
CA ALA A 605 1.46 -10.87 21.54
C ALA A 605 1.31 -10.87 20.02
N GLY A 606 2.23 -11.49 19.29
CA GLY A 606 2.16 -11.54 17.82
C GLY A 606 2.74 -10.32 17.09
N SER A 607 3.32 -9.35 17.81
CA SER A 607 3.93 -8.14 17.23
C SER A 607 5.42 -8.04 17.55
N ALA A 608 6.24 -8.30 16.54
CA ALA A 608 7.69 -8.12 16.65
C ALA A 608 8.11 -6.65 16.78
N TYR A 609 7.31 -5.74 16.24
CA TYR A 609 7.53 -4.31 16.36
C TYR A 609 7.35 -3.83 17.81
N ASP A 610 6.24 -4.19 18.46
CA ASP A 610 6.00 -3.81 19.86
C ASP A 610 7.03 -4.45 20.78
N LYS A 611 7.43 -5.70 20.52
CA LYS A 611 8.52 -6.35 21.27
C LYS A 611 9.86 -5.63 21.11
N TRP A 612 10.17 -5.15 19.90
CA TRP A 612 11.36 -4.33 19.66
C TRP A 612 11.28 -2.95 20.33
N LEU A 613 10.09 -2.36 20.46
CA LEU A 613 9.91 -1.15 21.27
C LEU A 613 10.23 -1.42 22.75
N GLU A 614 9.77 -2.55 23.31
CA GLU A 614 10.09 -2.96 24.70
C GLU A 614 11.59 -3.14 24.94
N MET A 615 12.33 -3.60 23.93
CA MET A 615 13.79 -3.73 23.97
C MET A 615 14.52 -2.39 23.93
N GLY A 616 13.81 -1.27 23.83
CA GLY A 616 14.38 0.07 23.81
C GLY A 616 14.77 0.59 22.43
N VAL A 617 14.24 -0.01 21.35
CA VAL A 617 14.48 0.42 19.96
C VAL A 617 15.98 0.31 19.57
N PRO A 618 16.64 -0.82 19.80
CA PRO A 618 18.05 -1.00 19.43
C PRO A 618 18.25 -0.82 17.92
N GLY A 619 19.22 0.02 17.54
CA GLY A 619 19.56 0.30 16.14
C GLY A 619 20.33 -0.83 15.46
N VAL A 620 21.17 -1.55 16.22
CA VAL A 620 21.92 -2.73 15.76
C VAL A 620 21.49 -3.93 16.58
N MET A 621 21.13 -5.02 15.90
CA MET A 621 20.65 -6.25 16.51
C MET A 621 21.64 -7.39 16.30
N ARG A 622 21.90 -8.17 17.34
CA ARG A 622 22.70 -9.40 17.24
C ARG A 622 21.82 -10.56 16.76
N PRO A 623 22.42 -11.65 16.24
CA PRO A 623 21.66 -12.84 15.87
C PRO A 623 20.83 -13.46 17.01
N GLU A 624 21.27 -13.32 18.27
CA GLU A 624 20.49 -13.72 19.45
C GLU A 624 19.25 -12.83 19.67
N ASP A 625 19.38 -11.52 19.47
CA ASP A 625 18.29 -10.56 19.59
C ASP A 625 17.22 -10.79 18.51
N LEU A 626 17.65 -11.07 17.27
CA LEU A 626 16.75 -11.39 16.15
C LEU A 626 15.97 -12.69 16.40
N ARG A 627 16.64 -13.72 16.93
CA ARG A 627 15.98 -14.98 17.32
C ARG A 627 14.98 -14.77 18.44
N TYR A 628 15.37 -14.03 19.48
CA TYR A 628 14.48 -13.68 20.58
C TYR A 628 13.21 -12.97 20.07
N LEU A 629 13.35 -11.98 19.17
CA LEU A 629 12.19 -11.33 18.55
C LEU A 629 11.32 -12.34 17.80
N ALA A 630 11.91 -13.17 16.95
CA ALA A 630 11.15 -14.15 16.15
C ALA A 630 10.38 -15.17 17.02
N GLU A 631 10.99 -15.63 18.12
CA GLU A 631 10.41 -16.61 19.05
C GLU A 631 9.33 -16.01 19.96
N THR A 632 9.51 -14.76 20.39
CA THR A 632 8.56 -14.09 21.31
C THR A 632 7.41 -13.36 20.60
N SER A 633 7.48 -13.22 19.27
CA SER A 633 6.45 -12.55 18.47
C SER A 633 5.39 -13.51 17.93
N GLN A 634 5.12 -14.60 18.63
CA GLN A 634 4.05 -15.54 18.30
C GLN A 634 2.69 -15.03 18.80
N PRO A 635 1.57 -15.36 18.13
CA PRO A 635 0.24 -15.04 18.63
C PRO A 635 0.00 -15.68 20.00
N ALA A 636 -0.72 -15.00 20.89
CA ALA A 636 -1.14 -15.62 22.14
C ALA A 636 -2.14 -16.74 21.85
N ARG A 637 -2.12 -17.82 22.65
CA ARG A 637 -3.03 -18.96 22.52
C ARG A 637 -3.67 -19.28 23.85
N ARG A 638 -4.99 -19.47 23.87
CA ARG A 638 -5.77 -19.92 25.04
C ARG A 638 -6.72 -21.03 24.63
N ILE A 639 -6.85 -22.05 25.46
CA ILE A 639 -7.73 -23.19 25.21
C ILE A 639 -8.64 -23.38 26.42
N ARG A 640 -9.93 -23.61 26.19
CA ARG A 640 -10.89 -24.00 27.23
C ARG A 640 -11.99 -24.87 26.64
N ASP A 641 -12.64 -25.64 27.51
CA ASP A 641 -13.84 -26.38 27.14
C ASP A 641 -15.10 -25.55 27.43
N ARG A 642 -16.10 -25.68 26.58
CA ARG A 642 -17.39 -24.98 26.65
C ARG A 642 -18.52 -25.97 26.49
N ASP A 643 -19.31 -26.15 27.54
CA ASP A 643 -20.53 -26.95 27.47
C ASP A 643 -21.70 -26.10 26.99
N THR A 644 -22.57 -26.68 26.17
CA THR A 644 -23.73 -26.00 25.60
C THR A 644 -24.91 -26.97 25.40
N ALA A 645 -26.12 -26.46 25.63
CA ALA A 645 -27.38 -27.11 25.27
C ALA A 645 -27.86 -26.76 23.84
N GLY A 646 -26.98 -26.21 23.01
CA GLY A 646 -27.23 -25.85 21.61
C GLY A 646 -27.08 -24.37 21.27
N THR A 647 -26.80 -23.54 22.27
CA THR A 647 -26.45 -22.12 22.12
C THR A 647 -25.22 -21.78 22.94
N LEU A 648 -24.25 -21.07 22.34
CA LEU A 648 -23.03 -20.63 23.02
C LEU A 648 -22.87 -19.12 22.90
N ARG A 649 -22.63 -18.46 24.02
CA ARG A 649 -22.29 -17.03 24.06
C ARG A 649 -20.77 -16.87 24.13
N ILE A 650 -20.20 -16.19 23.14
CA ILE A 650 -18.79 -15.77 23.12
C ILE A 650 -18.72 -14.30 23.48
N GLU A 651 -17.85 -14.00 24.43
CA GLU A 651 -17.51 -12.63 24.81
C GLU A 651 -16.04 -12.38 24.52
N ALA A 652 -15.74 -11.21 23.97
CA ALA A 652 -14.38 -10.76 23.69
C ALA A 652 -14.31 -9.24 23.83
N SER A 653 -13.23 -8.79 24.46
CA SER A 653 -12.78 -7.40 24.43
C SER A 653 -11.54 -7.35 23.55
N LEU A 654 -11.51 -6.46 22.57
CA LEU A 654 -10.40 -6.27 21.64
C LEU A 654 -9.85 -4.87 21.81
N GLU A 655 -8.54 -4.77 22.06
CA GLU A 655 -7.84 -3.48 22.01
C GLU A 655 -7.74 -2.95 20.57
N PRO A 656 -7.52 -1.64 20.35
CA PRO A 656 -7.29 -1.09 19.02
C PRO A 656 -6.22 -1.87 18.24
N HIS A 657 -6.59 -2.28 17.02
CA HIS A 657 -5.80 -3.11 16.10
C HIS A 657 -5.57 -4.56 16.53
N GLU A 658 -6.29 -5.05 17.55
CA GLU A 658 -6.25 -6.46 17.90
C GLU A 658 -7.03 -7.31 16.89
N VAL A 659 -6.50 -8.51 16.62
CA VAL A 659 -7.15 -9.57 15.86
C VAL A 659 -7.24 -10.81 16.75
N GLN A 660 -8.40 -11.44 16.80
CA GLN A 660 -8.59 -12.75 17.42
C GLN A 660 -9.16 -13.75 16.41
N LEU A 661 -8.68 -15.00 16.47
CA LEU A 661 -9.30 -16.16 15.85
C LEU A 661 -9.76 -17.10 16.96
N ILE A 662 -11.03 -17.48 16.95
CA ILE A 662 -11.59 -18.50 17.84
C ILE A 662 -11.99 -19.69 16.99
N LEU A 663 -11.37 -20.84 17.26
CA LEU A 663 -11.77 -22.13 16.73
C LEU A 663 -12.68 -22.81 17.74
N LEU A 664 -13.85 -23.26 17.27
CA LEU A 664 -14.76 -24.07 18.06
C LEU A 664 -14.96 -25.40 17.35
N GLU A 665 -14.58 -26.47 18.03
CA GLU A 665 -14.67 -27.84 17.54
C GLU A 665 -15.42 -28.68 18.58
N LYS A 666 -16.41 -29.46 18.15
CA LYS A 666 -17.10 -30.37 19.04
C LYS A 666 -16.15 -31.50 19.45
N ARG A 667 -16.09 -31.83 20.74
CA ARG A 667 -15.34 -33.01 21.18
C ARG A 667 -16.18 -34.24 20.92
N ASP A 668 -15.65 -35.19 20.16
CA ASP A 668 -16.19 -36.54 20.12
C ASP A 668 -16.11 -37.13 21.53
N GLN A 669 -17.24 -37.67 22.01
CA GLN A 669 -17.35 -38.25 23.36
C GLN A 669 -16.58 -39.56 23.50
#